data_AF-A0A0N5AT75-F1
#
_entry.id   AF-A0A0N5AT75-F1
#
_cell.length_a   1.000
_cell.length_b   1.000
_cell.length_c   1.000
_cell.angle_alpha   90.00
_cell.angle_beta   90.00
_cell.angle_gamma   90.00
#
_symmetry.space_group_name_H-M   'P 1'
#
loop_
_entity.id
_entity.type
_entity.pdbx_description
1 polymer ?
#
loop_
_entity_poly.entity_id
_entity_poly.type
_entity_poly.pdbx_seq_one_letter_code
_entity_poly.pdbx_strand_id
1 'polypeptide(L)'
;MSLCTTSSQEVKRAGRVVCDGNLRLIEALRIGILQLKDLPLRTSRNPQRISMTVSLDTEKIHETAASASNSICNINDDFAYEITNNFSKLHITICEEGRIPRLIGRLSLKKREIIKNSGKAFWYHLAPVTKENDISEQLNVDIQYDKDTSRLSLKVLNYAGLNVSGPFYLVVTLQGVKKDGSFKFKDEAPKLKIGQRKDGLQDREEKLVIDCADWKSVDNTIPQLRMSLWRQVANSPNSEFYGVVSVPLDASVFCSGPQWYWYSLKPYESSKEHENSRNEGTAKLGQIYLRLYYTADHILPLKVYQPLFSHLTNSLSFYPFCSSLVGILEYLPSIDLTCVARTLMKIFINAGELSSLIKLFGTQDIQNCSDVNTLFRSQSMTSKIIYEEMKFLGQNYLLSSLKRVIDQIYSEKKCCEVDPAKLKSGDNLEQNTYNLIFYGELAFKDMVESFEKCPDLLRRTFAVLRELVTQQYPNRNDLQRLVISSFIVLRFFTAALMNPKLFGLKGELPDPMTSRTLVLVSKILQRSSNSAVSERVLNSKEPWLASVLQRFTDEQHRQAMLKFLDGISLKDYNLKATDNVISGIFIQRRPKRKIFTNLVHQKRRYVALTEKELWWKKTADDKKKKGEIELHEITRIEPVRNVKNVFRIATSNCELLLQAKDSSEMNEWLVQLQLRTQVKKERDERSDNEQNSDSASSCLLNSLDDFSLYDIDTERELETLHLTLYENAETLKVWKNVLEGIEVPAGQPHLPDGVLEQVHEVVY
;
A
#
# COMPACT_ATOMS: atom_id res chain seq x y z
N MET A 1 -33.22 27.64 -16.65
CA MET A 1 -32.26 27.53 -17.77
C MET A 1 -30.87 27.75 -17.18
N SER A 2 -30.22 26.69 -16.71
CA SER A 2 -29.13 25.98 -17.41
C SER A 2 -27.94 26.89 -17.73
N LEU A 3 -26.84 26.71 -16.98
CA LEU A 3 -25.56 26.31 -17.56
C LEU A 3 -24.65 25.72 -16.47
N CYS A 4 -24.46 24.40 -16.57
CA CYS A 4 -23.41 23.62 -15.95
C CYS A 4 -22.03 24.03 -16.48
N THR A 5 -21.01 24.00 -15.63
CA THR A 5 -19.70 23.41 -15.97
C THR A 5 -19.08 22.75 -14.75
N THR A 6 -19.35 21.45 -14.63
CA THR A 6 -18.55 20.47 -13.90
C THR A 6 -17.26 20.19 -14.67
N SER A 7 -16.09 20.39 -14.06
CA SER A 7 -14.89 19.58 -14.35
C SER A 7 -13.86 19.72 -13.23
N SER A 8 -14.18 19.20 -12.04
CA SER A 8 -13.16 18.87 -11.05
C SER A 8 -12.42 17.61 -11.51
N GLN A 9 -11.12 17.75 -11.77
CA GLN A 9 -10.20 16.65 -12.04
C GLN A 9 -10.24 15.65 -10.87
N GLU A 10 -10.89 14.51 -11.06
CA GLU A 10 -10.86 13.40 -10.10
C GLU A 10 -9.53 12.65 -10.20
N VAL A 11 -8.58 13.08 -9.37
CA VAL A 11 -7.41 12.29 -8.94
C VAL A 11 -7.90 10.95 -8.35
N LYS A 12 -7.17 9.84 -8.54
CA LYS A 12 -7.56 8.50 -8.07
C LYS A 12 -7.63 8.45 -6.53
N ARG A 13 -8.79 8.74 -5.98
CA ARG A 13 -9.06 8.57 -4.55
C ARG A 13 -9.29 7.08 -4.23
N ALA A 14 -8.53 6.55 -3.27
CA ALA A 14 -8.61 5.17 -2.78
C ALA A 14 -9.99 4.83 -2.18
N GLY A 15 -10.40 3.56 -2.13
CA GLY A 15 -11.69 3.18 -1.53
C GLY A 15 -12.96 3.46 -2.37
N ARG A 16 -14.09 2.97 -1.84
CA ARG A 16 -15.38 2.91 -2.52
C ARG A 16 -16.27 4.05 -2.07
N VAL A 17 -16.94 4.71 -3.00
CA VAL A 17 -17.91 5.76 -2.70
C VAL A 17 -19.23 5.11 -2.24
N VAL A 18 -19.71 5.52 -1.08
CA VAL A 18 -20.93 5.04 -0.40
C VAL A 18 -21.81 6.25 -0.08
N CYS A 19 -23.10 6.03 0.23
CA CYS A 19 -24.04 7.09 0.61
C CYS A 19 -24.15 8.22 -0.44
N ASP A 20 -24.44 7.85 -1.69
CA ASP A 20 -24.72 8.77 -2.81
C ASP A 20 -23.63 9.81 -3.10
N GLY A 21 -22.35 9.48 -2.87
CA GLY A 21 -21.24 10.40 -3.17
C GLY A 21 -20.66 11.12 -1.96
N ASN A 22 -21.32 11.02 -0.79
CA ASN A 22 -20.96 11.80 0.39
C ASN A 22 -19.92 11.14 1.29
N LEU A 23 -19.57 9.88 1.05
CA LEU A 23 -18.66 9.14 1.91
C LEU A 23 -17.79 8.19 1.11
N ARG A 24 -16.52 8.07 1.48
CA ARG A 24 -15.59 7.12 0.88
C ARG A 24 -15.13 6.11 1.93
N LEU A 25 -15.44 4.86 1.70
CA LEU A 25 -15.05 3.75 2.55
C LEU A 25 -13.75 3.13 2.04
N ILE A 26 -12.67 3.27 2.81
CA ILE A 26 -11.42 2.55 2.60
C ILE A 26 -11.37 1.38 3.57
N GLU A 27 -11.42 0.17 3.03
CA GLU A 27 -11.20 -1.05 3.81
C GLU A 27 -9.80 -1.57 3.53
N ALA A 28 -9.06 -1.95 4.57
CA ALA A 28 -7.75 -2.56 4.42
C ALA A 28 -7.62 -3.81 5.29
N LEU A 29 -6.88 -4.79 4.77
CA LEU A 29 -6.57 -6.04 5.45
C LEU A 29 -5.06 -6.21 5.51
N ARG A 30 -4.49 -6.24 6.71
CA ARG A 30 -3.09 -6.61 6.95
C ARG A 30 -3.02 -8.03 7.47
N ILE A 31 -2.15 -8.83 6.85
CA ILE A 31 -2.00 -10.26 7.11
C ILE A 31 -0.54 -10.54 7.43
N GLY A 32 -0.28 -10.91 8.68
CA GLY A 32 0.99 -11.46 9.14
C GLY A 32 0.92 -12.99 9.15
N ILE A 33 1.58 -13.64 8.20
CA ILE A 33 1.79 -15.08 8.16
C ILE A 33 3.08 -15.40 8.91
N LEU A 34 2.93 -15.86 10.16
CA LEU A 34 4.05 -15.99 11.08
C LEU A 34 4.70 -17.37 10.95
N GLN A 35 3.92 -18.43 11.19
CA GLN A 35 4.44 -19.79 11.30
C GLN A 35 3.47 -20.83 10.73
N LEU A 36 4.02 -21.95 10.28
CA LEU A 36 3.29 -23.17 9.95
C LEU A 36 3.76 -24.30 10.85
N LYS A 37 2.85 -25.22 11.19
CA LYS A 37 3.14 -26.35 12.06
C LYS A 37 2.48 -27.65 11.57
N ASP A 38 3.17 -28.77 11.73
CA ASP A 38 2.69 -30.15 11.52
C ASP A 38 2.10 -30.40 10.12
N LEU A 39 2.74 -29.85 9.08
CA LEU A 39 2.30 -30.07 7.69
C LEU A 39 2.66 -31.48 7.19
N PRO A 40 1.76 -32.18 6.49
CA PRO A 40 2.00 -33.53 5.95
C PRO A 40 2.84 -33.50 4.65
N LEU A 41 4.10 -33.09 4.77
CA LEU A 41 5.05 -32.98 3.66
C LEU A 41 5.54 -34.36 3.19
N ARG A 42 5.92 -34.47 1.91
CA ARG A 42 6.55 -35.68 1.37
C ARG A 42 7.91 -35.91 2.02
N THR A 43 8.12 -37.12 2.53
CA THR A 43 9.41 -37.56 3.09
C THR A 43 10.50 -37.45 2.03
N SER A 44 11.39 -36.47 2.20
CA SER A 44 12.53 -36.20 1.33
C SER A 44 13.72 -35.80 2.19
N ARG A 45 14.94 -36.13 1.74
CA ARG A 45 16.19 -35.69 2.40
C ARG A 45 16.43 -34.17 2.27
N ASN A 46 15.70 -33.49 1.39
CA ASN A 46 15.82 -32.06 1.13
C ASN A 46 14.57 -31.29 1.59
N PRO A 47 14.73 -30.03 2.06
CA PRO A 47 13.60 -29.15 2.35
C PRO A 47 12.66 -29.03 1.14
N GLN A 48 11.36 -29.25 1.36
CA GLN A 48 10.31 -29.10 0.35
C GLN A 48 9.98 -27.61 0.21
N ARG A 49 9.80 -27.13 -1.01
CA ARG A 49 9.31 -25.77 -1.23
C ARG A 49 7.79 -25.77 -1.15
N ILE A 50 7.23 -24.81 -0.44
CA ILE A 50 5.79 -24.62 -0.22
C ILE A 50 5.43 -23.26 -0.77
N SER A 51 4.35 -23.17 -1.55
CA SER A 51 3.69 -21.93 -1.91
C SER A 51 2.41 -21.75 -1.11
N MET A 52 2.14 -20.51 -0.74
CA MET A 52 0.91 -20.08 -0.08
C MET A 52 0.25 -19.01 -0.94
N THR A 53 -0.99 -19.26 -1.32
CA THR A 53 -1.82 -18.30 -2.04
C THR A 53 -2.89 -17.75 -1.11
N VAL A 54 -2.93 -16.43 -0.98
CA VAL A 54 -3.95 -15.70 -0.22
C VAL A 54 -4.97 -15.13 -1.20
N SER A 55 -6.26 -15.41 -0.99
CA SER A 55 -7.35 -14.87 -1.78
C SER A 55 -8.49 -14.33 -0.92
N LEU A 56 -9.14 -13.27 -1.39
CA LEU A 56 -10.42 -12.80 -0.90
C LEU A 56 -11.49 -13.37 -1.81
N ASP A 57 -12.31 -14.28 -1.27
CA ASP A 57 -13.20 -15.14 -2.05
C ASP A 57 -12.41 -15.81 -3.20
N THR A 58 -12.66 -15.39 -4.45
CA THR A 58 -11.95 -15.91 -5.64
C THR A 58 -10.80 -15.01 -6.14
N GLU A 59 -10.67 -13.79 -5.62
CA GLU A 59 -9.60 -12.87 -6.03
C GLU A 59 -8.31 -13.19 -5.28
N LYS A 60 -7.27 -13.62 -6.00
CA LYS A 60 -5.92 -13.78 -5.45
C LYS A 60 -5.30 -12.42 -5.15
N ILE A 61 -4.93 -12.19 -3.89
CA ILE A 61 -4.37 -10.92 -3.42
C ILE A 61 -2.87 -10.98 -3.12
N HIS A 62 -2.35 -12.13 -2.71
CA HIS A 62 -0.92 -12.30 -2.39
C HIS A 62 -0.46 -13.74 -2.61
N GLU A 63 0.83 -13.89 -2.89
CA GLU A 63 1.49 -15.19 -2.97
C GLU A 63 2.86 -15.10 -2.33
N THR A 64 3.17 -16.11 -1.52
CA THR A 64 4.45 -16.20 -0.82
C THR A 64 4.92 -17.65 -0.84
N ALA A 65 6.22 -17.87 -0.85
CA ALA A 65 6.82 -19.20 -0.91
C ALA A 65 7.87 -19.35 0.19
N ALA A 66 7.94 -20.51 0.80
CA ALA A 66 8.87 -20.85 1.87
C ALA A 66 9.40 -22.27 1.70
N SER A 67 10.57 -22.56 2.27
CA SER A 67 11.11 -23.92 2.33
C SER A 67 10.82 -24.53 3.69
N ALA A 68 10.27 -25.74 3.73
CA ALA A 68 9.93 -26.45 4.94
C ALA A 68 10.64 -27.80 5.00
N SER A 69 11.38 -28.03 6.09
CA SER A 69 12.03 -29.31 6.42
C SER A 69 11.66 -29.83 7.81
N ASN A 70 11.03 -29.00 8.66
CA ASN A 70 10.79 -29.28 10.07
C ASN A 70 9.29 -29.27 10.38
N SER A 71 8.91 -29.81 11.55
CA SER A 71 7.52 -29.72 12.06
C SER A 71 7.04 -28.28 12.23
N ILE A 72 7.93 -27.30 12.33
CA ILE A 72 7.62 -25.87 12.38
C ILE A 72 8.40 -25.14 11.28
N CYS A 73 7.71 -24.32 10.49
CA CYS A 73 8.28 -23.47 9.45
C CYS A 73 7.99 -22.00 9.79
N ASN A 74 9.04 -21.19 9.97
CA ASN A 74 8.93 -19.74 10.20
C ASN A 74 8.90 -19.01 8.86
N ILE A 75 7.87 -18.20 8.64
CA ILE A 75 7.67 -17.45 7.40
C ILE A 75 7.92 -15.96 7.66
N ASN A 76 7.26 -15.41 8.70
CA ASN A 76 7.30 -13.98 9.06
C ASN A 76 7.06 -13.05 7.85
N ASP A 77 6.09 -13.39 7.01
CA ASP A 77 5.67 -12.53 5.89
C ASP A 77 4.49 -11.68 6.34
N ASP A 78 4.59 -10.37 6.15
CA ASP A 78 3.58 -9.38 6.58
C ASP A 78 3.32 -8.43 5.43
N PHE A 79 2.06 -8.37 5.00
CA PHE A 79 1.63 -7.52 3.90
C PHE A 79 0.26 -6.92 4.18
N ALA A 80 -0.01 -5.78 3.56
CA ALA A 80 -1.30 -5.10 3.62
C ALA A 80 -1.93 -5.04 2.22
N TYR A 81 -3.24 -5.22 2.15
CA TYR A 81 -4.02 -5.16 0.93
C TYR A 81 -5.22 -4.23 1.13
N GLU A 82 -5.37 -3.24 0.26
CA GLU A 82 -6.56 -2.38 0.22
C GLU A 82 -7.69 -3.12 -0.51
N ILE A 83 -8.81 -3.30 0.17
CA ILE A 83 -9.94 -4.08 -0.30
C ILE A 83 -10.73 -3.25 -1.32
N THR A 84 -10.63 -3.65 -2.59
CA THR A 84 -11.31 -2.96 -3.68
C THR A 84 -12.78 -3.35 -3.83
N ASN A 85 -13.14 -4.57 -3.42
CA ASN A 85 -14.50 -5.12 -3.49
C ASN A 85 -14.88 -5.75 -2.14
N ASN A 86 -16.17 -5.70 -1.79
CA ASN A 86 -16.62 -6.40 -0.59
C ASN A 86 -16.33 -7.90 -0.72
N PHE A 87 -15.85 -8.53 0.35
CA PHE A 87 -15.53 -9.94 0.38
C PHE A 87 -16.23 -10.65 1.53
N SER A 88 -16.52 -11.94 1.35
CA SER A 88 -17.18 -12.76 2.36
C SER A 88 -16.19 -13.54 3.21
N LYS A 89 -15.17 -14.12 2.57
CA LYS A 89 -14.18 -15.00 3.19
C LYS A 89 -12.75 -14.69 2.73
N LEU A 90 -11.83 -14.77 3.67
CA LEU A 90 -10.40 -14.84 3.39
C LEU A 90 -10.02 -16.31 3.27
N HIS A 91 -9.26 -16.64 2.24
CA HIS A 91 -8.74 -17.98 2.01
C HIS A 91 -7.22 -17.98 1.92
N ILE A 92 -6.59 -18.92 2.62
CA ILE A 92 -5.15 -19.17 2.51
C ILE A 92 -4.97 -20.62 2.13
N THR A 93 -4.41 -20.84 0.95
CA THR A 93 -4.23 -22.16 0.36
C THR A 93 -2.76 -22.52 0.33
N ILE A 94 -2.42 -23.69 0.85
CA ILE A 94 -1.04 -24.15 0.97
C ILE A 94 -0.78 -25.29 -0.02
N CYS A 95 0.24 -25.13 -0.85
CA CYS A 95 0.64 -26.09 -1.86
C CYS A 95 2.12 -26.46 -1.71
N GLU A 96 2.42 -27.76 -1.74
CA GLU A 96 3.78 -28.28 -1.88
C GLU A 96 4.20 -28.19 -3.36
N GLU A 97 5.31 -27.51 -3.64
CA GLU A 97 5.87 -27.37 -4.97
C GLU A 97 6.71 -28.61 -5.33
N GLY A 98 6.47 -29.15 -6.51
CA GLY A 98 7.23 -30.26 -7.09
C GLY A 98 6.92 -30.39 -8.58
N ARG A 99 7.35 -31.49 -9.21
CA ARG A 99 6.99 -31.78 -10.63
C ARG A 99 5.48 -31.78 -10.86
N ILE A 100 4.72 -32.21 -9.85
CA ILE A 100 3.27 -32.10 -9.78
C ILE A 100 2.96 -31.41 -8.44
N PRO A 101 2.40 -30.18 -8.46
CA PRO A 101 2.07 -29.46 -7.25
C PRO A 101 1.01 -30.22 -6.45
N ARG A 102 1.22 -30.36 -5.14
CA ARG A 102 0.29 -31.05 -4.24
C ARG A 102 -0.34 -30.08 -3.27
N LEU A 103 -1.66 -29.99 -3.29
CA LEU A 103 -2.43 -29.20 -2.36
C LEU A 103 -2.43 -29.85 -0.96
N ILE A 104 -1.97 -29.12 0.05
CA ILE A 104 -1.86 -29.61 1.43
C ILE A 104 -3.17 -29.34 2.18
N GLY A 105 -3.66 -28.11 2.13
CA GLY A 105 -4.86 -27.69 2.86
C GLY A 105 -5.19 -26.23 2.64
N ARG A 106 -6.37 -25.82 3.13
CA ARG A 106 -6.87 -24.44 3.05
C ARG A 106 -7.40 -23.99 4.40
N LEU A 107 -7.14 -22.74 4.74
CA LEU A 107 -7.83 -22.00 5.78
C LEU A 107 -8.90 -21.12 5.13
N SER A 108 -10.09 -21.06 5.71
CA SER A 108 -11.17 -20.16 5.30
C SER A 108 -11.73 -19.43 6.51
N LEU A 109 -11.62 -18.10 6.53
CA LEU A 109 -12.08 -17.25 7.63
C LEU A 109 -13.17 -16.31 7.13
N LYS A 110 -14.28 -16.18 7.87
CA LYS A 110 -15.33 -15.21 7.50
C LYS A 110 -14.89 -13.80 7.88
N LYS A 111 -15.30 -12.79 7.11
CA LYS A 111 -15.00 -11.36 7.40
C LYS A 111 -15.31 -10.98 8.85
N ARG A 112 -16.45 -11.41 9.40
CA ARG A 112 -16.85 -11.17 10.80
C ARG A 112 -15.87 -11.74 11.85
N GLU A 113 -15.24 -12.88 11.56
CA GLU A 113 -14.27 -13.51 12.46
C GLU A 113 -12.96 -12.74 12.44
N ILE A 114 -12.55 -12.24 11.27
CA ILE A 114 -11.39 -11.38 11.10
C ILE A 114 -11.57 -10.08 11.88
N ILE A 115 -12.73 -9.43 11.77
CA ILE A 115 -13.05 -8.19 12.49
C ILE A 115 -13.01 -8.43 14.01
N LYS A 116 -13.68 -9.48 14.50
CA LYS A 116 -13.75 -9.79 15.94
C LYS A 116 -12.36 -10.05 16.55
N ASN A 117 -11.46 -10.64 15.78
CA ASN A 117 -10.13 -11.06 16.21
C ASN A 117 -9.01 -10.12 15.71
N SER A 118 -9.37 -8.93 15.23
CA SER A 118 -8.43 -7.97 14.65
C SER A 118 -7.30 -7.64 15.64
N GLY A 119 -6.06 -7.72 15.17
CA GLY A 119 -4.83 -7.43 15.89
C GLY A 119 -4.31 -8.51 16.84
N LYS A 120 -5.04 -9.61 17.01
CA LYS A 120 -4.60 -10.77 17.80
C LYS A 120 -4.02 -11.86 16.90
N ALA A 121 -3.04 -12.60 17.43
CA ALA A 121 -2.42 -13.71 16.72
C ALA A 121 -2.97 -15.06 17.21
N PHE A 122 -3.36 -15.93 16.30
CA PHE A 122 -4.02 -17.21 16.60
C PHE A 122 -3.50 -18.35 15.72
N TRP A 123 -3.53 -19.56 16.30
CA TRP A 123 -3.34 -20.80 15.56
C TRP A 123 -4.66 -21.23 14.92
N TYR A 124 -4.64 -21.48 13.62
CA TYR A 124 -5.77 -21.97 12.85
C TYR A 124 -5.45 -23.36 12.26
N HIS A 125 -6.41 -24.26 12.32
CA HIS A 125 -6.29 -25.59 11.70
C HIS A 125 -6.57 -25.53 10.20
N LEU A 126 -5.78 -26.28 9.43
CA LEU A 126 -5.99 -26.42 8.00
C LEU A 126 -7.08 -27.47 7.74
N ALA A 127 -7.97 -27.17 6.80
CA ALA A 127 -9.02 -28.06 6.35
C ALA A 127 -8.67 -28.67 4.97
N PRO A 128 -9.17 -29.88 4.65
CA PRO A 128 -9.00 -30.46 3.33
C PRO A 128 -9.70 -29.59 2.29
N VAL A 129 -9.10 -29.47 1.11
CA VAL A 129 -9.71 -28.74 0.01
C VAL A 129 -10.65 -29.69 -0.73
N THR A 130 -11.93 -29.68 -0.36
CA THR A 130 -13.00 -30.37 -1.09
C THR A 130 -13.63 -29.42 -2.11
N LYS A 131 -14.18 -29.95 -3.21
CA LYS A 131 -14.98 -29.18 -4.18
C LYS A 131 -16.23 -28.53 -3.56
N GLU A 132 -16.57 -28.90 -2.32
CA GLU A 132 -17.72 -28.39 -1.55
C GLU A 132 -17.41 -27.03 -0.88
N ASN A 133 -16.12 -26.68 -0.70
CA ASN A 133 -15.69 -25.47 0.00
C ASN A 133 -15.63 -24.20 -0.88
N ASP A 134 -15.91 -24.32 -2.18
CA ASP A 134 -15.85 -23.22 -3.15
C ASP A 134 -17.18 -22.48 -3.37
N ILE A 135 -18.29 -22.95 -2.78
CA ILE A 135 -19.60 -22.34 -3.02
C ILE A 135 -19.79 -21.14 -2.06
N SER A 136 -19.55 -19.92 -2.57
CA SER A 136 -19.84 -18.65 -1.88
C SER A 136 -21.10 -17.96 -2.42
N GLU A 137 -21.83 -18.63 -3.31
CA GLU A 137 -22.95 -18.07 -4.05
C GLU A 137 -24.24 -17.96 -3.22
N GLN A 138 -24.90 -16.82 -3.36
CA GLN A 138 -26.14 -16.48 -2.66
C GLN A 138 -27.23 -16.09 -3.65
N LEU A 139 -28.47 -16.46 -3.35
CA LEU A 139 -29.69 -16.08 -4.07
C LEU A 139 -30.55 -15.19 -3.19
N ASN A 140 -30.99 -14.05 -3.72
CA ASN A 140 -32.01 -13.20 -3.10
C ASN A 140 -33.37 -13.55 -3.67
N VAL A 141 -34.25 -14.09 -2.83
CA VAL A 141 -35.57 -14.60 -3.24
C VAL A 141 -36.65 -13.94 -2.39
N ASP A 142 -37.68 -13.43 -3.07
CA ASP A 142 -38.94 -12.95 -2.50
C ASP A 142 -39.97 -14.08 -2.55
N ILE A 143 -40.54 -14.42 -1.39
CA ILE A 143 -41.51 -15.50 -1.20
C ILE A 143 -42.76 -14.93 -0.53
N GLN A 144 -43.85 -14.80 -1.28
CA GLN A 144 -45.11 -14.24 -0.80
C GLN A 144 -46.18 -15.32 -0.81
N TYR A 145 -46.93 -15.46 0.28
CA TYR A 145 -48.07 -16.37 0.36
C TYR A 145 -49.36 -15.59 0.55
N ASP A 146 -50.29 -15.79 -0.36
CA ASP A 146 -51.63 -15.24 -0.30
C ASP A 146 -52.56 -16.25 0.41
N LYS A 147 -53.07 -15.86 1.58
CA LYS A 147 -53.94 -16.70 2.41
C LYS A 147 -55.32 -16.91 1.79
N ASP A 148 -55.82 -15.94 1.02
CA ASP A 148 -57.18 -15.94 0.49
C ASP A 148 -57.28 -16.82 -0.76
N THR A 149 -56.24 -16.79 -1.60
CA THR A 149 -56.16 -17.63 -2.80
C THR A 149 -55.40 -18.94 -2.60
N SER A 150 -54.79 -19.15 -1.42
CA SER A 150 -53.90 -20.28 -1.11
C SER A 150 -52.79 -20.47 -2.15
N ARG A 151 -52.21 -19.38 -2.64
CA ARG A 151 -51.14 -19.38 -3.64
C ARG A 151 -49.84 -18.85 -3.07
N LEU A 152 -48.76 -19.58 -3.33
CA LEU A 152 -47.39 -19.13 -3.06
C LEU A 152 -46.81 -18.52 -4.32
N SER A 153 -46.19 -17.35 -4.20
CA SER A 153 -45.57 -16.65 -5.30
C SER A 153 -44.10 -16.39 -5.00
N LEU A 154 -43.26 -16.72 -5.97
CA LEU A 154 -41.81 -16.70 -5.85
C LEU A 154 -41.19 -15.85 -6.94
N LYS A 155 -40.25 -14.99 -6.53
CA LYS A 155 -39.49 -14.12 -7.42
C LYS A 155 -38.03 -14.07 -7.00
N VAL A 156 -37.12 -14.24 -7.96
CA VAL A 156 -35.68 -14.04 -7.72
C VAL A 156 -35.36 -12.57 -7.96
N LEU A 157 -34.92 -11.87 -6.92
CA LEU A 157 -34.61 -10.43 -7.00
C LEU A 157 -33.17 -10.19 -7.46
N ASN A 158 -32.22 -11.00 -6.98
CA ASN A 158 -30.79 -10.85 -7.27
C ASN A 158 -30.02 -12.13 -6.96
N TYR A 159 -28.75 -12.21 -7.37
CA TYR A 159 -27.80 -13.24 -7.00
C TYR A 159 -26.39 -12.66 -6.82
N ALA A 160 -25.58 -13.27 -5.94
CA ALA A 160 -24.22 -12.83 -5.63
C ALA A 160 -23.24 -14.02 -5.66
N GLY A 161 -22.00 -13.78 -6.04
CA GLY A 161 -20.92 -14.80 -6.05
C GLY A 161 -20.86 -15.71 -7.29
N LEU A 162 -21.83 -15.65 -8.21
CA LEU A 162 -21.81 -16.44 -9.45
C LEU A 162 -20.83 -15.83 -10.48
N ASN A 163 -19.64 -16.43 -10.61
CA ASN A 163 -18.56 -15.97 -11.49
C ASN A 163 -18.76 -16.26 -12.99
N VAL A 164 -19.97 -16.67 -13.40
CA VAL A 164 -20.25 -17.07 -14.78
C VAL A 164 -21.51 -16.39 -15.30
N SER A 165 -21.44 -15.80 -16.49
CA SER A 165 -22.61 -15.29 -17.19
C SER A 165 -23.29 -16.40 -18.00
N GLY A 166 -24.62 -16.47 -17.94
CA GLY A 166 -25.40 -17.41 -18.71
C GLY A 166 -26.86 -17.39 -18.30
N PRO A 167 -27.74 -18.04 -19.09
CA PRO A 167 -29.13 -18.23 -18.69
C PRO A 167 -29.16 -19.21 -17.51
N PHE A 168 -29.40 -18.67 -16.33
CA PHE A 168 -29.67 -19.47 -15.14
C PHE A 168 -31.17 -19.77 -15.11
N TYR A 169 -31.54 -20.86 -14.45
CA TYR A 169 -32.92 -21.16 -14.14
C TYR A 169 -33.01 -21.86 -12.79
N LEU A 170 -34.08 -21.57 -12.07
CA LEU A 170 -34.42 -22.18 -10.79
C LEU A 170 -35.43 -23.30 -11.07
N VAL A 171 -35.10 -24.53 -10.64
CA VAL A 171 -36.07 -25.60 -10.52
C VAL A 171 -36.61 -25.57 -9.10
N VAL A 172 -37.90 -25.26 -8.96
CA VAL A 172 -38.57 -25.15 -7.66
C VAL A 172 -39.39 -26.42 -7.44
N THR A 173 -39.25 -26.99 -6.27
CA THR A 173 -39.93 -28.23 -5.87
C THR A 173 -40.53 -28.03 -4.50
N LEU A 174 -41.84 -28.26 -4.38
CA LEU A 174 -42.51 -28.30 -3.09
C LEU A 174 -42.43 -29.72 -2.54
N GLN A 175 -41.86 -29.89 -1.35
CA GLN A 175 -41.67 -31.19 -0.72
C GLN A 175 -42.24 -31.22 0.69
N GLY A 176 -42.96 -32.29 1.03
CA GLY A 176 -43.43 -32.56 2.39
C GLY A 176 -42.45 -33.47 3.12
N VAL A 177 -41.79 -32.96 4.17
CA VAL A 177 -40.82 -33.73 4.96
C VAL A 177 -41.45 -34.18 6.27
N LYS A 178 -41.44 -35.48 6.56
CA LYS A 178 -41.85 -36.04 7.86
C LYS A 178 -40.77 -35.80 8.92
N LYS A 179 -41.13 -35.87 10.20
CA LYS A 179 -40.19 -35.70 11.33
C LYS A 179 -39.02 -36.70 11.34
N ASP A 180 -39.15 -37.84 10.66
CA ASP A 180 -38.10 -38.85 10.48
C ASP A 180 -37.15 -38.57 9.29
N GLY A 181 -37.38 -37.49 8.54
CA GLY A 181 -36.59 -37.11 7.36
C GLY A 181 -37.00 -37.80 6.05
N SER A 182 -38.07 -38.62 6.06
CA SER A 182 -38.62 -39.23 4.84
C SER A 182 -39.56 -38.27 4.08
N PHE A 183 -39.56 -38.36 2.75
CA PHE A 183 -40.37 -37.50 1.87
C PHE A 183 -41.75 -38.13 1.65
N LYS A 184 -42.83 -37.36 1.83
CA LYS A 184 -44.22 -37.82 1.64
C LYS A 184 -44.82 -37.40 0.29
N PHE A 185 -44.46 -36.23 -0.20
CA PHE A 185 -44.83 -35.75 -1.53
C PHE A 185 -43.71 -34.87 -2.11
N LYS A 186 -43.59 -34.86 -3.43
CA LYS A 186 -42.66 -34.02 -4.19
C LYS A 186 -43.42 -33.55 -5.43
N ASP A 187 -43.74 -32.26 -5.49
CA ASP A 187 -44.37 -31.66 -6.65
C ASP A 187 -43.39 -30.69 -7.32
N GLU A 188 -43.04 -30.95 -8.57
CA GLU A 188 -42.09 -30.13 -9.33
C GLU A 188 -42.84 -29.01 -10.03
N ALA A 189 -42.61 -27.78 -9.57
CA ALA A 189 -43.14 -26.59 -10.21
C ALA A 189 -42.35 -26.26 -11.49
N PRO A 190 -42.96 -25.49 -12.42
CA PRO A 190 -42.28 -25.10 -13.66
C PRO A 190 -40.96 -24.35 -13.39
N LYS A 191 -40.00 -24.52 -14.33
CA LYS A 191 -38.69 -23.86 -14.27
C LYS A 191 -38.86 -22.34 -14.33
N LEU A 192 -38.35 -21.64 -13.33
CA LEU A 192 -38.29 -20.17 -13.32
C LEU A 192 -37.00 -19.73 -14.02
N LYS A 193 -37.09 -19.01 -15.14
CA LYS A 193 -35.88 -18.54 -15.84
C LYS A 193 -35.33 -17.31 -15.12
N ILE A 194 -34.01 -17.20 -15.11
CA ILE A 194 -33.26 -16.09 -14.53
C ILE A 194 -32.41 -15.48 -15.65
N GLY A 195 -32.84 -14.34 -16.18
CA GLY A 195 -32.11 -13.57 -17.21
C GLY A 195 -32.92 -12.33 -17.60
N GLN A 196 -32.39 -11.32 -18.29
CA GLN A 196 -31.03 -10.91 -18.69
C GLN A 196 -31.02 -9.38 -18.58
N ARG A 197 -30.04 -8.71 -17.95
CA ARG A 197 -29.91 -7.25 -18.18
C ARG A 197 -29.44 -7.03 -19.62
N LYS A 198 -30.37 -7.01 -20.58
CA LYS A 198 -30.16 -6.46 -21.90
C LYS A 198 -30.46 -4.96 -21.84
N ASP A 199 -29.56 -4.21 -22.44
CA ASP A 199 -29.57 -2.76 -22.50
C ASP A 199 -30.99 -2.19 -22.78
N GLY A 200 -31.55 -1.47 -21.81
CA GLY A 200 -32.53 -0.42 -22.05
C GLY A 200 -34.01 -0.79 -22.25
N LEU A 201 -34.43 -2.06 -22.14
CA LEU A 201 -35.86 -2.44 -22.17
C LEU A 201 -36.23 -3.25 -20.92
N GLN A 202 -37.32 -2.86 -20.24
CA GLN A 202 -37.84 -3.53 -19.05
C GLN A 202 -38.11 -5.01 -19.34
N ASP A 203 -37.26 -5.91 -18.83
CA ASP A 203 -37.55 -7.33 -18.80
C ASP A 203 -38.78 -7.58 -17.93
N ARG A 204 -39.77 -8.30 -18.46
CA ARG A 204 -40.90 -8.80 -17.68
C ARG A 204 -40.34 -9.70 -16.58
N GLU A 205 -40.43 -9.26 -15.33
CA GLU A 205 -40.05 -10.06 -14.17
C GLU A 205 -40.90 -11.34 -14.14
N GLU A 206 -40.31 -12.50 -14.47
CA GLU A 206 -41.01 -13.78 -14.37
C GLU A 206 -41.29 -14.07 -12.89
N LYS A 207 -42.57 -14.10 -12.52
CA LYS A 207 -43.06 -14.50 -11.19
C LYS A 207 -43.59 -15.93 -11.29
N LEU A 208 -43.07 -16.85 -10.47
CA LEU A 208 -43.61 -18.20 -10.38
C LEU A 208 -44.75 -18.21 -9.36
N VAL A 209 -45.92 -18.73 -9.74
CA VAL A 209 -47.06 -18.91 -8.84
C VAL A 209 -47.34 -20.40 -8.71
N ILE A 210 -47.35 -20.89 -7.48
CA ILE A 210 -47.59 -22.28 -7.11
C ILE A 210 -48.93 -22.31 -6.38
N ASP A 211 -49.87 -23.09 -6.90
CA ASP A 211 -51.13 -23.35 -6.20
C ASP A 211 -50.84 -24.28 -5.03
N CYS A 212 -51.20 -23.86 -3.82
CA CYS A 212 -50.96 -24.64 -2.63
C CYS A 212 -52.24 -25.28 -2.11
N ALA A 213 -53.43 -25.14 -2.72
CA ALA A 213 -54.72 -25.58 -2.14
C ALA A 213 -54.69 -26.97 -1.46
N ASP A 214 -53.96 -27.95 -2.02
CA ASP A 214 -53.88 -29.34 -1.52
C ASP A 214 -52.99 -29.53 -0.28
N TRP A 215 -52.19 -28.53 0.12
CA TRP A 215 -51.18 -28.61 1.19
C TRP A 215 -51.74 -28.66 2.63
N LYS A 216 -52.99 -28.25 2.82
CA LYS A 216 -53.61 -28.10 4.15
C LYS A 216 -54.12 -29.41 4.77
N SER A 217 -53.97 -30.56 4.10
CA SER A 217 -54.65 -31.80 4.48
C SER A 217 -53.75 -32.95 4.95
N VAL A 218 -52.53 -32.69 5.44
CA VAL A 218 -51.63 -33.79 5.82
C VAL A 218 -51.02 -33.63 7.21
N ASP A 219 -51.54 -34.41 8.17
CA ASP A 219 -51.01 -34.49 9.53
C ASP A 219 -49.52 -34.91 9.54
N ASN A 220 -48.72 -34.22 10.36
CA ASN A 220 -47.32 -34.49 10.72
C ASN A 220 -46.20 -34.24 9.67
N THR A 221 -46.41 -33.42 8.64
CA THR A 221 -45.32 -33.00 7.71
C THR A 221 -45.07 -31.50 7.72
N ILE A 222 -43.79 -31.08 7.62
CA ILE A 222 -43.41 -29.69 7.41
C ILE A 222 -43.25 -29.48 5.89
N PRO A 223 -44.06 -28.63 5.25
CA PRO A 223 -43.86 -28.28 3.85
C PRO A 223 -42.57 -27.48 3.71
N GLN A 224 -41.75 -27.83 2.73
CA GLN A 224 -40.47 -27.18 2.45
C GLN A 224 -40.37 -26.87 0.96
N LEU A 225 -39.98 -25.65 0.65
CA LEU A 225 -39.70 -25.20 -0.70
C LEU A 225 -38.23 -25.45 -1.03
N ARG A 226 -37.95 -26.35 -1.97
CA ARG A 226 -36.60 -26.67 -2.45
C ARG A 226 -36.37 -25.96 -3.78
N MET A 227 -35.29 -25.20 -3.86
CA MET A 227 -34.92 -24.39 -5.01
C MET A 227 -33.52 -24.80 -5.48
N SER A 228 -33.42 -25.43 -6.65
CA SER A 228 -32.13 -25.81 -7.24
C SER A 228 -31.77 -24.89 -8.40
N LEU A 229 -30.56 -24.33 -8.37
CA LEU A 229 -30.05 -23.43 -9.38
C LEU A 229 -29.28 -24.22 -10.43
N TRP A 230 -29.69 -24.03 -11.69
CA TRP A 230 -29.08 -24.67 -12.84
C TRP A 230 -28.72 -23.65 -13.90
N ARG A 231 -27.70 -23.94 -14.68
CA ARG A 231 -27.31 -23.17 -15.85
C ARG A 231 -27.51 -24.01 -17.10
N GLN A 232 -28.09 -23.41 -18.12
CA GLN A 232 -28.16 -24.03 -19.43
C GLN A 232 -26.85 -23.77 -20.20
N VAL A 233 -26.14 -24.84 -20.53
CA VAL A 233 -24.89 -24.74 -21.31
C VAL A 233 -25.26 -24.58 -22.79
N ALA A 234 -24.72 -23.54 -23.43
CA ALA A 234 -24.96 -23.32 -24.85
C ALA A 234 -24.45 -24.53 -25.67
N ASN A 235 -25.28 -25.02 -26.59
CA ASN A 235 -24.99 -26.17 -27.47
C ASN A 235 -24.82 -27.54 -26.77
N SER A 236 -25.35 -27.72 -25.56
CA SER A 236 -25.44 -29.03 -24.90
C SER A 236 -26.85 -29.23 -24.30
N PRO A 237 -27.43 -30.44 -24.39
CA PRO A 237 -28.67 -30.75 -23.66
C PRO A 237 -28.43 -30.83 -22.13
N ASN A 238 -27.18 -30.89 -21.70
CA ASN A 238 -26.83 -30.99 -20.29
C ASN A 238 -26.89 -29.63 -19.59
N SER A 239 -27.54 -29.60 -18.43
CA SER A 239 -27.56 -28.45 -17.53
C SER A 239 -26.55 -28.63 -16.41
N GLU A 240 -25.92 -27.54 -16.01
CA GLU A 240 -24.91 -27.52 -14.95
C GLU A 240 -25.54 -27.10 -13.62
N PHE A 241 -25.35 -27.90 -12.57
CA PHE A 241 -25.90 -27.64 -11.24
C PHE A 241 -24.97 -26.73 -10.43
N TYR A 242 -25.51 -25.67 -9.83
CA TYR A 242 -24.76 -24.69 -9.03
C TYR A 242 -25.07 -24.77 -7.53
N GLY A 243 -26.21 -25.34 -7.15
CA GLY A 243 -26.55 -25.52 -5.74
C GLY A 243 -28.04 -25.59 -5.48
N VAL A 244 -28.41 -25.86 -4.24
CA VAL A 244 -29.78 -25.98 -3.77
C VAL A 244 -29.98 -25.24 -2.45
N VAL A 245 -31.13 -24.59 -2.33
CA VAL A 245 -31.63 -23.97 -1.10
C VAL A 245 -32.93 -24.67 -0.72
N SER A 246 -33.17 -24.87 0.57
CA SER A 246 -34.43 -25.44 1.03
C SER A 246 -35.00 -24.59 2.18
N VAL A 247 -36.20 -24.06 2.00
CA VAL A 247 -36.87 -23.12 2.93
C VAL A 247 -38.09 -23.80 3.53
N PRO A 248 -38.14 -24.04 4.86
CA PRO A 248 -39.35 -24.57 5.49
C PRO A 248 -40.47 -23.51 5.42
N LEU A 249 -41.68 -23.90 5.04
CA LEU A 249 -42.85 -23.02 4.94
C LEU A 249 -43.67 -23.12 6.23
N ASP A 250 -43.11 -22.64 7.33
CA ASP A 250 -43.81 -22.54 8.61
C ASP A 250 -44.46 -21.15 8.79
N ALA A 251 -45.26 -20.99 9.86
CA ALA A 251 -45.94 -19.73 10.17
C ALA A 251 -44.98 -18.54 10.39
N SER A 252 -43.67 -18.79 10.60
CA SER A 252 -42.68 -17.75 10.83
C SER A 252 -42.17 -17.08 9.55
N VAL A 253 -42.28 -17.76 8.40
CA VAL A 253 -41.89 -17.21 7.08
C VAL A 253 -42.87 -16.13 6.58
N PHE A 254 -44.11 -16.12 7.09
CA PHE A 254 -45.18 -15.24 6.62
C PHE A 254 -45.52 -14.08 7.59
N CYS A 255 -44.60 -13.73 8.49
CA CYS A 255 -44.76 -12.60 9.41
C CYS A 255 -44.63 -11.25 8.69
N SER A 256 -45.39 -10.25 9.15
CA SER A 256 -45.48 -8.90 8.58
C SER A 256 -44.11 -8.20 8.54
N GLY A 257 -43.46 -8.22 7.39
CA GLY A 257 -42.14 -7.63 7.12
C GLY A 257 -41.74 -7.81 5.65
N PRO A 258 -40.60 -7.27 5.18
CA PRO A 258 -40.14 -7.48 3.80
C PRO A 258 -39.92 -8.96 3.51
N GLN A 259 -40.59 -9.50 2.49
CA GLN A 259 -40.71 -10.93 2.19
C GLN A 259 -39.54 -11.52 1.36
N TRP A 260 -38.41 -10.81 1.30
CA TRP A 260 -37.22 -11.21 0.55
C TRP A 260 -36.01 -11.49 1.45
N TYR A 261 -35.30 -12.58 1.16
CA TYR A 261 -34.14 -13.04 1.94
C TYR A 261 -33.00 -13.54 1.06
N TRP A 262 -31.77 -13.37 1.56
CA TRP A 262 -30.56 -13.95 0.96
C TRP A 262 -30.31 -15.37 1.48
N TYR A 263 -30.30 -16.35 0.58
CA TYR A 263 -30.04 -17.75 0.87
C TYR A 263 -28.72 -18.22 0.24
N SER A 264 -27.86 -18.85 1.03
CA SER A 264 -26.64 -19.49 0.53
C SER A 264 -26.94 -20.83 -0.14
N LEU A 265 -26.42 -21.04 -1.35
CA LEU A 265 -26.53 -22.29 -2.08
C LEU A 265 -25.75 -23.42 -1.38
N LYS A 266 -26.35 -24.62 -1.32
CA LYS A 266 -25.72 -25.85 -0.80
C LYS A 266 -25.48 -26.86 -1.94
N PRO A 267 -24.49 -27.76 -1.84
CA PRO A 267 -24.30 -28.84 -2.83
C PRO A 267 -25.48 -29.83 -2.84
N TYR A 268 -25.58 -30.65 -3.91
CA TYR A 268 -26.65 -31.62 -4.09
C TYR A 268 -26.48 -32.80 -3.11
N GLU A 269 -27.41 -32.98 -2.18
CA GLU A 269 -27.49 -34.20 -1.36
C GLU A 269 -27.98 -35.37 -2.23
N SER A 270 -27.06 -36.13 -2.83
CA SER A 270 -27.38 -37.46 -3.35
C SER A 270 -27.37 -38.45 -2.18
N SER A 271 -28.56 -38.96 -1.83
CA SER A 271 -28.82 -40.21 -1.08
C SER A 271 -27.91 -40.53 0.12
N LYS A 272 -28.49 -40.46 1.32
CA LYS A 272 -27.94 -40.90 2.61
C LYS A 272 -27.63 -42.42 2.68
N GLU A 273 -26.73 -42.93 1.83
CA GLU A 273 -26.27 -44.32 1.91
C GLU A 273 -24.74 -44.48 2.07
N HIS A 274 -23.99 -43.39 2.27
CA HIS A 274 -22.54 -43.49 2.55
C HIS A 274 -22.06 -42.66 3.76
N GLU A 275 -22.91 -42.42 4.77
CA GLU A 275 -22.46 -41.80 6.03
C GLU A 275 -22.15 -42.80 7.17
N ASN A 276 -22.31 -44.12 6.96
CA ASN A 276 -22.02 -45.12 7.98
C ASN A 276 -20.72 -45.94 7.78
N SER A 277 -19.79 -45.50 6.91
CA SER A 277 -18.53 -46.25 6.74
C SER A 277 -17.27 -45.43 6.44
N ARG A 278 -17.14 -44.21 7.00
CA ARG A 278 -15.83 -43.51 7.09
C ARG A 278 -15.68 -42.73 8.39
N ASN A 279 -15.73 -43.45 9.51
CA ASN A 279 -14.99 -43.06 10.72
C ASN A 279 -13.54 -43.59 10.63
N GLU A 280 -12.81 -43.18 9.60
CA GLU A 280 -11.34 -43.28 9.59
C GLU A 280 -10.80 -41.87 9.74
N GLY A 281 -9.94 -41.68 10.75
CA GLY A 281 -9.56 -40.39 11.32
C GLY A 281 -9.25 -39.29 10.31
N THR A 282 -9.84 -38.12 10.51
CA THR A 282 -9.47 -36.89 9.79
C THR A 282 -7.96 -36.67 9.98
N ALA A 283 -7.19 -36.89 8.91
CA ALA A 283 -5.76 -36.61 8.92
C ALA A 283 -5.55 -35.15 9.32
N LYS A 284 -4.80 -34.90 10.41
CA LYS A 284 -4.47 -33.53 10.85
C LYS A 284 -3.58 -32.89 9.78
N LEU A 285 -4.12 -31.93 9.02
CA LEU A 285 -3.43 -31.27 7.89
C LEU A 285 -2.47 -30.15 8.32
N GLY A 286 -2.13 -30.08 9.61
CA GLY A 286 -1.30 -29.02 10.19
C GLY A 286 -2.07 -27.76 10.61
N GLN A 287 -1.33 -26.77 11.09
CA GLN A 287 -1.83 -25.50 11.59
C GLN A 287 -1.03 -24.32 11.02
N ILE A 288 -1.67 -23.16 10.94
CA ILE A 288 -1.08 -21.88 10.54
C ILE A 288 -1.27 -20.83 11.64
N TYR A 289 -0.20 -20.11 11.98
CA TYR A 289 -0.21 -19.02 12.94
C TYR A 289 -0.29 -17.68 12.22
N LEU A 290 -1.41 -16.98 12.41
CA LEU A 290 -1.73 -15.75 11.70
C LEU A 290 -2.02 -14.62 12.65
N ARG A 291 -1.64 -13.41 12.24
CA ARG A 291 -2.11 -12.16 12.82
C ARG A 291 -2.82 -11.37 11.73
N LEU A 292 -4.09 -11.05 11.94
CA LEU A 292 -4.93 -10.35 10.97
C LEU A 292 -5.35 -9.00 11.55
N TYR A 293 -5.26 -7.93 10.77
CA TYR A 293 -5.83 -6.63 11.10
C TYR A 293 -6.77 -6.19 9.99
N TYR A 294 -7.99 -5.84 10.36
CA TYR A 294 -8.97 -5.25 9.46
C TYR A 294 -9.28 -3.83 9.91
N THR A 295 -9.20 -2.87 8.99
CA THR A 295 -9.60 -1.48 9.19
C THR A 295 -10.64 -1.07 8.15
N ALA A 296 -11.53 -0.15 8.54
CA ALA A 296 -12.59 0.39 7.71
C ALA A 296 -12.73 1.88 8.01
N ASP A 297 -12.04 2.69 7.21
CA ASP A 297 -11.93 4.13 7.40
C ASP A 297 -13.02 4.83 6.57
N HIS A 298 -13.76 5.72 7.21
CA HIS A 298 -14.90 6.44 6.63
C HIS A 298 -14.46 7.87 6.33
N ILE A 299 -14.05 8.13 5.10
CA ILE A 299 -13.45 9.40 4.70
C ILE A 299 -14.52 10.32 4.13
N LEU A 300 -14.65 11.50 4.73
CA LEU A 300 -15.58 12.53 4.30
C LEU A 300 -15.00 13.35 3.12
N PRO A 301 -15.84 14.08 2.37
CA PRO A 301 -15.36 14.94 1.30
C PRO A 301 -14.54 16.10 1.88
N LEU A 302 -13.56 16.57 1.12
CA LEU A 302 -12.63 17.63 1.53
C LEU A 302 -13.36 18.88 2.05
N LYS A 303 -14.54 19.20 1.48
CA LYS A 303 -15.39 20.31 1.93
C LYS A 303 -15.70 20.27 3.44
N VAL A 304 -15.86 19.08 4.01
CA VAL A 304 -16.14 18.90 5.44
C VAL A 304 -14.88 19.12 6.27
N TYR A 305 -13.71 18.69 5.78
CA TYR A 305 -12.43 18.91 6.46
C TYR A 305 -11.83 20.31 6.24
N GLN A 306 -12.44 21.17 5.43
CA GLN A 306 -11.92 22.52 5.16
C GLN A 306 -11.55 23.31 6.43
N PRO A 307 -12.39 23.37 7.48
CA PRO A 307 -12.01 24.07 8.71
C PRO A 307 -10.74 23.51 9.35
N LEU A 308 -10.62 22.18 9.42
CA LEU A 308 -9.43 21.52 9.97
C LEU A 308 -8.18 21.86 9.12
N PHE A 309 -8.29 21.76 7.79
CA PHE A 309 -7.21 22.09 6.88
C PHE A 309 -6.76 23.55 7.06
N SER A 310 -7.69 24.51 7.13
CA SER A 310 -7.38 25.91 7.37
C SER A 310 -6.71 26.15 8.73
N HIS A 311 -7.14 25.48 9.80
CA HIS A 311 -6.49 25.60 11.11
C HIS A 311 -5.08 25.02 11.11
N LEU A 312 -4.84 23.92 10.38
CA LEU A 312 -3.49 23.36 10.21
C LEU A 312 -2.58 24.35 9.46
N THR A 313 -3.02 24.91 8.33
CA THR A 313 -2.18 25.87 7.58
C THR A 313 -1.94 27.15 8.37
N ASN A 314 -2.96 27.67 9.06
CA ASN A 314 -2.84 28.89 9.87
C ASN A 314 -1.93 28.70 11.10
N SER A 315 -1.67 27.46 11.51
CA SER A 315 -0.76 27.16 12.63
C SER A 315 0.67 27.66 12.37
N LEU A 316 1.07 27.78 11.10
CA LEU A 316 2.42 28.27 10.74
C LEU A 316 2.65 29.74 11.09
N SER A 317 1.58 30.53 11.21
CA SER A 317 1.64 31.96 11.56
C SER A 317 1.38 32.23 13.04
N PHE A 318 1.15 31.18 13.84
CA PHE A 318 0.81 31.32 15.25
C PHE A 318 2.07 31.39 16.12
N TYR A 319 2.08 32.31 17.09
CA TYR A 319 3.18 32.46 18.05
C TYR A 319 2.63 32.48 19.50
N PRO A 320 3.21 31.69 20.43
CA PRO A 320 4.28 30.73 20.21
C PRO A 320 3.79 29.50 19.43
N PHE A 321 4.65 28.93 18.57
CA PHE A 321 4.24 27.85 17.64
C PHE A 321 3.74 26.59 18.37
N CYS A 322 4.28 26.28 19.57
CA CYS A 322 3.83 25.16 20.40
C CYS A 322 2.34 25.22 20.78
N SER A 323 1.74 26.41 20.76
CA SER A 323 0.33 26.65 21.08
C SER A 323 -0.59 26.59 19.85
N SER A 324 -0.01 26.35 18.68
CA SER A 324 -0.77 26.10 17.45
C SER A 324 -1.32 24.67 17.42
N LEU A 325 -2.29 24.42 16.54
CA LEU A 325 -2.84 23.07 16.34
C LEU A 325 -1.76 22.08 15.90
N VAL A 326 -0.80 22.52 15.07
CA VAL A 326 0.28 21.64 14.59
C VAL A 326 1.35 21.44 15.66
N GLY A 327 1.74 22.49 16.38
CA GLY A 327 2.76 22.42 17.42
C GLY A 327 2.34 21.54 18.60
N ILE A 328 1.08 21.62 19.02
CA ILE A 328 0.59 20.87 20.18
C ILE A 328 0.55 19.34 19.92
N LEU A 329 0.51 18.90 18.65
CA LEU A 329 0.48 17.48 18.30
C LEU A 329 1.74 16.72 18.75
N GLU A 330 2.90 17.37 18.82
CA GLU A 330 4.14 16.72 19.27
C GLU A 330 4.07 16.27 20.73
N TYR A 331 3.20 16.91 21.51
CA TYR A 331 3.11 16.72 22.96
C TYR A 331 1.99 15.78 23.40
N LEU A 332 1.11 15.36 22.49
CA LEU A 332 -0.01 14.49 22.84
C LEU A 332 0.48 13.15 23.40
N PRO A 333 -0.13 12.63 24.48
CA PRO A 333 0.28 11.37 25.07
C PRO A 333 -0.11 10.18 24.17
N SER A 334 0.70 9.12 24.18
CA SER A 334 0.39 7.83 23.56
C SER A 334 0.11 7.84 22.04
N ILE A 335 0.54 8.88 21.31
CA ILE A 335 0.41 8.93 19.84
C ILE A 335 1.59 8.24 19.13
N ASP A 336 1.32 7.68 17.95
CA ASP A 336 2.39 7.33 17.00
C ASP A 336 2.87 8.59 16.29
N LEU A 337 3.91 9.22 16.84
CA LEU A 337 4.51 10.43 16.29
C LEU A 337 5.00 10.24 14.85
N THR A 338 5.39 9.02 14.44
CA THR A 338 5.77 8.76 13.04
C THR A 338 4.56 8.80 12.12
N CYS A 339 3.40 8.30 12.56
CA CYS A 339 2.16 8.42 11.80
C CYS A 339 1.78 9.88 11.62
N VAL A 340 1.77 10.67 12.71
CA VAL A 340 1.46 12.11 12.67
C VAL A 340 2.43 12.88 11.78
N ALA A 341 3.74 12.65 11.94
CA ALA A 341 4.77 13.29 11.11
C ALA A 341 4.58 13.02 9.61
N ARG A 342 4.28 11.76 9.24
CA ARG A 342 3.99 11.38 7.85
C ARG A 342 2.76 12.10 7.31
N THR A 343 1.70 12.19 8.12
CA THR A 343 0.44 12.83 7.74
C THR A 343 0.62 14.34 7.55
N LEU A 344 1.27 15.01 8.51
CA LEU A 344 1.64 16.43 8.40
C LEU A 344 2.53 16.67 7.18
N MET A 345 3.57 15.85 6.99
CA MET A 345 4.45 15.95 5.82
C MET A 345 3.64 15.97 4.52
N LYS A 346 2.72 15.02 4.32
CA LYS A 346 1.89 14.97 3.11
C LYS A 346 0.96 16.17 2.96
N ILE A 347 0.28 16.58 4.04
CA ILE A 347 -0.64 17.73 4.02
C ILE A 347 0.12 19.00 3.64
N PHE A 348 1.29 19.24 4.25
CA PHE A 348 2.09 20.43 4.00
C PHE A 348 2.88 20.38 2.69
N ILE A 349 3.18 19.20 2.14
CA ILE A 349 3.61 19.07 0.73
C ILE A 349 2.48 19.52 -0.19
N ASN A 350 1.26 19.03 0.01
CA ASN A 350 0.10 19.40 -0.82
C ASN A 350 -0.27 20.89 -0.68
N ALA A 351 -0.02 21.49 0.48
CA ALA A 351 -0.22 22.92 0.73
C ALA A 351 0.97 23.81 0.27
N GLY A 352 2.09 23.21 -0.15
CA GLY A 352 3.28 23.96 -0.56
C GLY A 352 4.14 24.56 0.56
N GLU A 353 3.81 24.25 1.82
CA GLU A 353 4.36 24.91 3.01
C GLU A 353 5.25 23.99 3.86
N LEU A 354 5.69 22.84 3.32
CA LEU A 354 6.55 21.89 4.05
C LEU A 354 7.84 22.56 4.56
N SER A 355 8.47 23.42 3.75
CA SER A 355 9.69 24.13 4.15
C SER A 355 9.46 25.01 5.39
N SER A 356 8.34 25.71 5.43
CA SER A 356 7.93 26.58 6.55
C SER A 356 7.69 25.76 7.81
N LEU A 357 7.01 24.63 7.69
CA LEU A 357 6.80 23.68 8.78
C LEU A 357 8.12 23.18 9.38
N ILE A 358 9.05 22.75 8.52
CA ILE A 358 10.38 22.26 8.95
C ILE A 358 11.19 23.37 9.61
N LYS A 359 11.06 24.63 9.17
CA LYS A 359 11.71 25.77 9.83
C LYS A 359 11.22 25.97 11.27
N LEU A 360 9.92 25.86 11.51
CA LEU A 360 9.33 26.07 12.84
C LEU A 360 9.75 24.97 13.82
N PHE A 361 9.48 23.70 13.50
CA PHE A 361 9.91 22.57 14.35
C PHE A 361 11.43 22.48 14.46
N GLY A 362 12.16 22.74 13.37
CA GLY A 362 13.62 22.69 13.36
C GLY A 362 14.26 23.76 14.24
N THR A 363 13.64 24.94 14.35
CA THR A 363 14.11 26.01 15.26
C THR A 363 13.93 25.60 16.72
N GLN A 364 12.78 25.01 17.07
CA GLN A 364 12.53 24.47 18.41
C GLN A 364 13.50 23.35 18.76
N ASP A 365 13.77 22.43 17.82
CA ASP A 365 14.75 21.37 18.01
C ASP A 365 16.16 21.89 18.28
N ILE A 366 16.57 22.98 17.61
CA ILE A 366 17.88 23.61 17.86
C ILE A 366 17.91 24.27 19.24
N GLN A 367 16.85 24.99 19.62
CA GLN A 367 16.75 25.65 20.93
C GLN A 367 16.77 24.64 22.09
N ASN A 368 16.12 23.49 21.92
CA ASN A 368 16.04 22.43 22.93
C ASN A 368 17.27 21.50 22.93
N CYS A 369 18.22 21.68 22.01
CA CYS A 369 19.38 20.80 21.88
C CYS A 369 20.50 21.18 22.86
N SER A 370 20.85 20.27 23.77
CA SER A 370 21.91 20.48 24.76
C SER A 370 23.33 20.23 24.21
N ASP A 371 23.52 19.19 23.39
CA ASP A 371 24.79 18.92 22.69
C ASP A 371 24.62 19.08 21.19
N VAL A 372 25.30 20.08 20.65
CA VAL A 372 25.31 20.41 19.21
C VAL A 372 25.77 19.23 18.34
N ASN A 373 26.61 18.33 18.86
CA ASN A 373 27.00 17.12 18.14
C ASN A 373 25.87 16.08 18.07
N THR A 374 24.81 16.23 18.84
CA THR A 374 23.60 15.39 18.80
C THR A 374 22.41 16.08 18.14
N LEU A 375 22.63 17.23 17.53
CA LEU A 375 21.59 17.99 16.85
C LEU A 375 20.88 17.14 15.79
N PHE A 376 19.54 17.10 15.85
CA PHE A 376 18.69 16.24 15.04
C PHE A 376 19.02 14.74 15.11
N ARG A 377 19.71 14.25 16.17
CA ARG A 377 19.89 12.81 16.46
C ARG A 377 18.73 12.22 17.27
N SER A 378 18.03 13.05 18.03
CA SER A 378 16.80 12.70 18.76
C SER A 378 15.66 12.32 17.81
N GLN A 379 14.63 11.67 18.35
CA GLN A 379 13.40 11.30 17.64
C GLN A 379 12.35 12.41 17.73
N SER A 380 12.68 13.62 17.27
CA SER A 380 11.77 14.78 17.24
C SER A 380 10.80 14.75 16.07
N MET A 381 9.78 15.62 16.09
CA MET A 381 8.87 15.82 14.96
C MET A 381 9.63 16.16 13.66
N THR A 382 10.60 17.10 13.70
CA THR A 382 11.42 17.45 12.52
C THR A 382 12.11 16.23 11.94
N SER A 383 12.76 15.44 12.80
CA SER A 383 13.54 14.28 12.36
C SER A 383 12.66 13.21 11.70
N LYS A 384 11.43 13.03 12.19
CA LYS A 384 10.45 12.09 11.66
C LYS A 384 9.83 12.57 10.35
N ILE A 385 9.50 13.87 10.25
CA ILE A 385 8.98 14.48 9.00
C ILE A 385 9.98 14.26 7.87
N ILE A 386 11.25 14.62 8.09
CA ILE A 386 12.30 14.49 7.07
C ILE A 386 12.59 13.03 6.73
N TYR A 387 12.54 12.13 7.71
CA TYR A 387 12.69 10.70 7.47
C TYR A 387 11.56 10.13 6.58
N GLU A 388 10.31 10.47 6.88
CA GLU A 388 9.16 10.04 6.08
C GLU A 388 9.16 10.70 4.70
N GLU A 389 9.61 11.95 4.57
CA GLU A 389 9.83 12.62 3.28
C GLU A 389 10.87 11.87 2.42
N MET A 390 12.04 11.53 3.00
CA MET A 390 13.06 10.74 2.30
C MET A 390 12.51 9.38 1.84
N LYS A 391 11.69 8.72 2.65
CA LYS A 391 11.04 7.46 2.25
C LYS A 391 9.98 7.68 1.17
N PHE A 392 9.23 8.77 1.24
CA PHE A 392 8.15 9.08 0.30
C PHE A 392 8.69 9.43 -1.10
N LEU A 393 9.78 10.20 -1.16
CA LEU A 393 10.32 10.74 -2.41
C LEU A 393 11.57 10.00 -2.92
N GLY A 394 12.32 9.36 -2.04
CA GLY A 394 13.67 8.88 -2.33
C GLY A 394 13.76 7.44 -2.86
N GLN A 395 12.65 6.74 -3.08
CA GLN A 395 12.69 5.33 -3.52
C GLN A 395 13.56 5.13 -4.77
N ASN A 396 13.34 5.96 -5.80
CA ASN A 396 14.08 5.84 -7.06
C ASN A 396 15.49 6.39 -6.96
N TYR A 397 15.69 7.35 -6.07
CA TYR A 397 17.02 7.80 -5.72
C TYR A 397 17.83 6.61 -5.18
N LEU A 398 17.30 5.85 -4.22
CA LEU A 398 17.94 4.62 -3.72
C LEU A 398 18.14 3.56 -4.80
N LEU A 399 17.15 3.36 -5.69
CA LEU A 399 17.30 2.42 -6.80
C LEU A 399 18.45 2.83 -7.73
N SER A 400 18.62 4.13 -7.97
CA SER A 400 19.68 4.65 -8.84
C SER A 400 21.06 4.69 -8.18
N SER A 401 21.12 4.77 -6.84
CA SER A 401 22.37 4.93 -6.08
C SER A 401 22.89 3.64 -5.44
N LEU A 402 22.03 2.72 -4.99
CA LEU A 402 22.46 1.54 -4.23
C LEU A 402 22.05 0.20 -4.84
N LYS A 403 21.07 0.18 -5.76
CA LYS A 403 20.56 -1.10 -6.29
C LYS A 403 21.65 -1.94 -6.93
N ARG A 404 22.55 -1.32 -7.68
CA ARG A 404 23.64 -2.02 -8.37
C ARG A 404 24.52 -2.80 -7.41
N VAL A 405 25.05 -2.13 -6.38
CA VAL A 405 25.92 -2.78 -5.38
C VAL A 405 25.17 -3.83 -4.58
N ILE A 406 23.91 -3.58 -4.21
CA ILE A 406 23.08 -4.56 -3.50
C ILE A 406 22.82 -5.78 -4.38
N ASP A 407 22.45 -5.59 -5.65
CA ASP A 407 22.20 -6.69 -6.59
C ASP A 407 23.46 -7.56 -6.76
N GLN A 408 24.63 -6.94 -6.82
CA GLN A 408 25.90 -7.64 -6.93
C GLN A 408 26.24 -8.44 -5.66
N ILE A 409 26.06 -7.87 -4.46
CA ILE A 409 26.29 -8.58 -3.18
C ILE A 409 25.37 -9.81 -3.08
N TYR A 410 24.09 -9.68 -3.45
CA TYR A 410 23.14 -10.81 -3.45
C TYR A 410 23.49 -11.90 -4.47
N SER A 411 24.06 -11.51 -5.62
CA SER A 411 24.43 -12.45 -6.67
C SER A 411 25.73 -13.20 -6.36
N GLU A 412 26.76 -12.49 -5.90
CA GLU A 412 28.10 -13.07 -5.72
C GLU A 412 28.26 -13.78 -4.37
N LYS A 413 27.55 -13.33 -3.33
CA LYS A 413 27.57 -13.91 -1.97
C LYS A 413 29.00 -14.18 -1.45
N LYS A 414 29.93 -13.26 -1.72
CA LYS A 414 31.31 -13.34 -1.23
C LYS A 414 31.35 -13.08 0.27
N CYS A 415 32.19 -13.82 0.99
CA CYS A 415 32.47 -13.56 2.39
C CYS A 415 33.25 -12.25 2.53
N CYS A 416 32.80 -11.40 3.45
CA CYS A 416 33.43 -10.12 3.80
C CYS A 416 33.74 -10.04 5.29
N GLU A 417 33.74 -11.16 6.02
CA GLU A 417 34.02 -11.16 7.45
C GLU A 417 35.50 -10.82 7.69
N VAL A 418 35.73 -9.76 8.45
CA VAL A 418 37.05 -9.21 8.76
C VAL A 418 37.31 -9.17 10.27
N ASP A 419 36.33 -9.54 11.09
CA ASP A 419 36.50 -9.73 12.53
C ASP A 419 37.19 -11.09 12.78
N PRO A 420 38.44 -11.11 13.28
CA PRO A 420 39.18 -12.36 13.48
C PRO A 420 38.46 -13.35 14.40
N ALA A 421 37.63 -12.86 15.33
CA ALA A 421 36.89 -13.71 16.26
C ALA A 421 35.69 -14.42 15.60
N LYS A 422 35.29 -14.02 14.39
CA LYS A 422 34.13 -14.56 13.66
C LYS A 422 34.50 -15.34 12.39
N LEU A 423 35.79 -15.43 12.08
CA LEU A 423 36.28 -16.24 10.98
C LEU A 423 36.07 -17.72 11.26
N LYS A 424 35.66 -18.46 10.23
CA LYS A 424 35.53 -19.92 10.26
C LYS A 424 36.82 -20.58 9.77
N SER A 425 37.02 -21.85 10.13
CA SER A 425 38.14 -22.63 9.63
C SER A 425 38.11 -22.70 8.09
N GLY A 426 39.16 -22.19 7.45
CA GLY A 426 39.27 -22.10 5.98
C GLY A 426 38.94 -20.73 5.38
N ASP A 427 38.45 -19.76 6.18
CA ASP A 427 38.27 -18.39 5.71
C ASP A 427 39.62 -17.71 5.48
N ASN A 428 39.71 -16.93 4.40
CA ASN A 428 40.88 -16.12 4.08
C ASN A 428 40.61 -14.65 4.41
N LEU A 429 41.21 -14.16 5.49
CA LEU A 429 41.03 -12.77 5.96
C LEU A 429 41.46 -11.74 4.90
N GLU A 430 42.54 -11.97 4.17
CA GLU A 430 43.01 -11.05 3.12
C GLU A 430 42.00 -10.96 1.97
N GLN A 431 41.48 -12.11 1.52
CA GLN A 431 40.46 -12.14 0.48
C GLN A 431 39.14 -11.50 0.95
N ASN A 432 38.71 -11.75 2.19
CA ASN A 432 37.52 -11.14 2.76
C ASN A 432 37.67 -9.62 2.87
N THR A 433 38.85 -9.15 3.26
CA THR A 433 39.21 -7.74 3.32
C THR A 433 39.14 -7.10 1.94
N TYR A 434 39.71 -7.75 0.91
CA TYR A 434 39.62 -7.29 -0.47
C TYR A 434 38.18 -7.21 -0.96
N ASN A 435 37.36 -8.24 -0.71
CA ASN A 435 35.94 -8.26 -1.09
C ASN A 435 35.18 -7.10 -0.43
N LEU A 436 35.44 -6.85 0.86
CA LEU A 436 34.78 -5.77 1.61
C LEU A 436 35.18 -4.39 1.08
N ILE A 437 36.47 -4.16 0.81
CA ILE A 437 36.94 -2.90 0.20
C ILE A 437 36.28 -2.71 -1.16
N PHE A 438 36.24 -3.74 -2.01
CA PHE A 438 35.62 -3.67 -3.34
C PHE A 438 34.15 -3.24 -3.28
N TYR A 439 33.33 -3.88 -2.43
CA TYR A 439 31.93 -3.48 -2.28
C TYR A 439 31.76 -2.11 -1.61
N GLY A 440 32.64 -1.77 -0.67
CA GLY A 440 32.67 -0.46 -0.02
C GLY A 440 32.93 0.66 -1.01
N GLU A 441 33.93 0.51 -1.89
CA GLU A 441 34.27 1.45 -2.96
C GLU A 441 33.13 1.63 -3.95
N LEU A 442 32.53 0.52 -4.38
CA LEU A 442 31.39 0.57 -5.30
C LEU A 442 30.20 1.32 -4.68
N ALA A 443 29.85 1.00 -3.43
CA ALA A 443 28.76 1.66 -2.72
C ALA A 443 29.06 3.14 -2.47
N PHE A 444 30.30 3.48 -2.10
CA PHE A 444 30.72 4.86 -1.84
C PHE A 444 30.63 5.68 -3.11
N LYS A 445 31.22 5.20 -4.20
CA LYS A 445 31.23 5.86 -5.50
C LYS A 445 29.81 6.08 -6.03
N ASP A 446 29.00 5.02 -6.11
CA ASP A 446 27.63 5.11 -6.64
C ASP A 446 26.78 6.08 -5.80
N MET A 447 27.03 6.18 -4.48
CA MET A 447 26.36 7.15 -3.60
C MET A 447 26.82 8.59 -3.88
N VAL A 448 28.13 8.89 -3.84
CA VAL A 448 28.62 10.29 -3.96
C VAL A 448 28.40 10.86 -5.36
N GLU A 449 28.41 10.03 -6.40
CA GLU A 449 28.12 10.44 -7.79
C GLU A 449 26.62 10.65 -8.04
N SER A 450 25.74 10.26 -7.11
CA SER A 450 24.29 10.32 -7.32
C SER A 450 23.64 11.67 -7.03
N PHE A 451 24.38 12.69 -6.56
CA PHE A 451 23.81 13.97 -6.10
C PHE A 451 22.88 14.67 -7.11
N GLU A 452 23.12 14.53 -8.42
CA GLU A 452 22.27 15.10 -9.50
C GLU A 452 20.90 14.43 -9.61
N LYS A 453 20.76 13.20 -9.08
CA LYS A 453 19.51 12.41 -9.07
C LYS A 453 18.70 12.60 -7.79
N CYS A 454 19.20 13.38 -6.83
CA CYS A 454 18.49 13.66 -5.59
C CYS A 454 17.23 14.50 -5.89
N PRO A 455 16.03 14.10 -5.44
CA PRO A 455 14.79 14.82 -5.68
C PRO A 455 14.85 16.29 -5.22
N ASP A 456 14.32 17.21 -6.03
CA ASP A 456 14.41 18.65 -5.76
C ASP A 456 13.77 19.06 -4.43
N LEU A 457 12.64 18.47 -4.06
CA LEU A 457 12.00 18.76 -2.78
C LEU A 457 12.88 18.35 -1.59
N LEU A 458 13.55 17.19 -1.66
CA LEU A 458 14.54 16.79 -0.64
C LEU A 458 15.74 17.74 -0.60
N ARG A 459 16.22 18.20 -1.77
CA ARG A 459 17.30 19.20 -1.84
C ARG A 459 16.90 20.51 -1.16
N ARG A 460 15.66 20.97 -1.35
CA ARG A 460 15.10 22.15 -0.66
C ARG A 460 15.05 21.94 0.84
N THR A 461 14.56 20.79 1.31
CA THR A 461 14.55 20.45 2.75
C THR A 461 15.96 20.47 3.34
N PHE A 462 16.96 19.89 2.65
CA PHE A 462 18.35 19.94 3.11
C PHE A 462 18.93 21.35 3.09
N ALA A 463 18.55 22.19 2.12
CA ALA A 463 18.94 23.60 2.11
C ALA A 463 18.34 24.38 3.28
N VAL A 464 17.07 24.11 3.64
CA VAL A 464 16.41 24.68 4.82
C VAL A 464 17.11 24.26 6.10
N LEU A 465 17.43 22.97 6.26
CA LEU A 465 18.19 22.49 7.42
C LEU A 465 19.56 23.19 7.53
N ARG A 466 20.26 23.34 6.41
CA ARG A 466 21.55 24.05 6.39
C ARG A 466 21.38 25.51 6.80
N GLU A 467 20.33 26.18 6.31
CA GLU A 467 20.00 27.57 6.68
C GLU A 467 19.75 27.72 8.18
N LEU A 468 18.94 26.85 8.78
CA LEU A 468 18.64 26.86 10.22
C LEU A 468 19.93 26.71 11.06
N VAL A 469 20.78 25.76 10.70
CA VAL A 469 22.06 25.54 11.40
C VAL A 469 23.00 26.73 11.18
N THR A 470 22.99 27.35 10.00
CA THR A 470 23.81 28.52 9.70
C THR A 470 23.37 29.74 10.51
N GLN A 471 22.07 29.93 10.70
CA GLN A 471 21.55 31.05 11.51
C GLN A 471 22.00 30.96 12.97
N GLN A 472 22.00 29.75 13.55
CA GLN A 472 22.43 29.55 14.94
C GLN A 472 23.94 29.35 15.11
N TYR A 473 24.61 28.75 14.12
CA TYR A 473 26.04 28.46 14.15
C TYR A 473 26.75 28.89 12.83
N PRO A 474 26.89 30.21 12.55
CA PRO A 474 27.35 30.71 11.25
C PRO A 474 28.72 30.18 10.78
N ASN A 475 29.64 29.93 11.72
CA ASN A 475 31.03 29.54 11.40
C ASN A 475 31.26 28.02 11.43
N ARG A 476 30.21 27.21 11.56
CA ARG A 476 30.30 25.75 11.75
C ARG A 476 29.80 24.99 10.53
N ASN A 477 30.57 25.06 9.45
CA ASN A 477 30.29 24.30 8.21
C ASN A 477 30.35 22.77 8.43
N ASP A 478 31.16 22.32 9.39
CA ASP A 478 31.19 20.94 9.86
C ASP A 478 29.82 20.51 10.40
N LEU A 479 29.17 21.34 11.22
CA LEU A 479 27.85 21.03 11.79
C LEU A 479 26.75 21.03 10.72
N GLN A 480 26.77 21.99 9.81
CA GLN A 480 25.83 22.04 8.69
C GLN A 480 25.85 20.71 7.92
N ARG A 481 27.05 20.28 7.51
CA ARG A 481 27.25 19.01 6.81
C ARG A 481 26.93 17.80 7.69
N LEU A 482 27.15 17.89 9.01
CA LEU A 482 26.90 16.80 9.97
C LEU A 482 25.41 16.49 10.04
N VAL A 483 24.58 17.54 10.11
CA VAL A 483 23.12 17.40 10.11
C VAL A 483 22.66 16.76 8.80
N ILE A 484 23.13 17.22 7.64
CA ILE A 484 22.75 16.63 6.35
C ILE A 484 23.17 15.16 6.26
N SER A 485 24.43 14.84 6.60
CA SER A 485 24.94 13.47 6.66
C SER A 485 24.10 12.57 7.58
N SER A 486 23.67 13.09 8.73
CA SER A 486 22.84 12.35 9.69
C SER A 486 21.48 11.94 9.13
N PHE A 487 20.95 12.66 8.14
CA PHE A 487 19.72 12.27 7.45
C PHE A 487 20.03 11.38 6.25
N ILE A 488 20.77 11.90 5.26
CA ILE A 488 20.89 11.22 3.98
C ILE A 488 21.80 9.98 4.02
N VAL A 489 22.90 10.02 4.76
CA VAL A 489 23.81 8.86 4.86
C VAL A 489 23.32 7.90 5.94
N LEU A 490 23.11 8.41 7.16
CA LEU A 490 22.77 7.57 8.31
C LEU A 490 21.35 7.03 8.30
N ARG A 491 20.35 7.86 8.02
CA ARG A 491 18.94 7.42 8.12
C ARG A 491 18.37 6.89 6.81
N PHE A 492 19.05 7.14 5.70
CA PHE A 492 18.54 6.77 4.39
C PHE A 492 19.43 5.72 3.70
N PHE A 493 20.63 6.07 3.24
CA PHE A 493 21.47 5.11 2.51
C PHE A 493 21.92 3.91 3.35
N THR A 494 22.46 4.14 4.54
CA THR A 494 22.93 3.05 5.40
C THR A 494 21.77 2.23 5.95
N ALA A 495 20.64 2.85 6.28
CA ALA A 495 19.41 2.15 6.65
C ALA A 495 18.89 1.24 5.51
N ALA A 496 18.96 1.71 4.26
CA ALA A 496 18.56 0.94 3.09
C ALA A 496 19.51 -0.23 2.80
N LEU A 497 20.82 -0.08 3.03
CA LEU A 497 21.77 -1.20 2.96
C LEU A 497 21.48 -2.25 4.03
N MET A 498 21.20 -1.82 5.26
CA MET A 498 20.90 -2.71 6.38
C MET A 498 19.60 -3.50 6.16
N ASN A 499 18.59 -2.89 5.52
CA ASN A 499 17.28 -3.50 5.29
C ASN A 499 16.77 -3.30 3.85
N PRO A 500 17.37 -3.94 2.82
CA PRO A 500 17.01 -3.69 1.42
C PRO A 500 15.55 -4.00 1.08
N LYS A 501 14.93 -4.98 1.77
CA LYS A 501 13.51 -5.31 1.60
C LYS A 501 12.59 -4.18 2.08
N LEU A 502 12.89 -3.58 3.23
CA LEU A 502 12.08 -2.50 3.81
C LEU A 502 12.06 -1.24 2.92
N PHE A 503 13.15 -1.02 2.18
CA PHE A 503 13.30 0.08 1.23
C PHE A 503 13.03 -0.34 -0.23
N GLY A 504 12.37 -1.48 -0.47
CA GLY A 504 11.94 -1.88 -1.82
C GLY A 504 13.07 -2.15 -2.83
N LEU A 505 14.32 -2.32 -2.37
CA LEU A 505 15.48 -2.59 -3.24
C LEU A 505 15.56 -4.08 -3.64
N LYS A 506 14.98 -4.96 -2.80
CA LYS A 506 14.88 -6.41 -2.98
C LYS A 506 13.52 -6.93 -2.50
N GLY A 507 13.03 -8.01 -3.11
CA GLY A 507 11.79 -8.67 -2.68
C GLY A 507 11.99 -9.70 -1.56
N GLU A 508 13.18 -10.29 -1.48
CA GLU A 508 13.55 -11.33 -0.52
C GLU A 508 14.42 -10.78 0.63
N LEU A 509 14.42 -11.47 1.77
CA LEU A 509 15.33 -11.17 2.87
C LEU A 509 16.74 -11.72 2.57
N PRO A 510 17.81 -11.00 2.93
CA PRO A 510 19.17 -11.50 2.74
C PRO A 510 19.44 -12.73 3.63
N ASP A 511 20.19 -13.69 3.12
CA ASP A 511 20.75 -14.76 3.94
C ASP A 511 21.79 -14.20 4.94
N PRO A 512 22.17 -14.94 6.00
CA PRO A 512 23.04 -14.41 7.06
C PRO A 512 24.39 -13.86 6.57
N MET A 513 24.98 -14.45 5.53
CA MET A 513 26.26 -13.99 4.98
C MET A 513 26.05 -12.68 4.21
N THR A 514 25.06 -12.65 3.32
CA THR A 514 24.68 -11.44 2.57
C THR A 514 24.33 -10.29 3.51
N SER A 515 23.55 -10.58 4.57
CA SER A 515 23.18 -9.60 5.61
C SER A 515 24.41 -9.06 6.32
N ARG A 516 25.36 -9.92 6.70
CA ARG A 516 26.61 -9.49 7.34
C ARG A 516 27.45 -8.60 6.43
N THR A 517 27.58 -8.93 5.15
CA THR A 517 28.29 -8.10 4.16
C THR A 517 27.65 -6.73 4.02
N LEU A 518 26.33 -6.65 3.89
CA LEU A 518 25.58 -5.38 3.81
C LEU A 518 25.81 -4.51 5.06
N VAL A 519 25.86 -5.12 6.24
CA VAL A 519 26.15 -4.43 7.51
C VAL A 519 27.56 -3.85 7.53
N LEU A 520 28.54 -4.56 7.00
CA LEU A 520 29.93 -4.07 6.94
C LEU A 520 30.07 -2.93 5.93
N VAL A 521 29.42 -3.03 4.77
CA VAL A 521 29.39 -1.95 3.77
C VAL A 521 28.68 -0.71 4.30
N SER A 522 27.56 -0.86 5.02
CA SER A 522 26.87 0.28 5.63
C SER A 522 27.73 0.99 6.68
N LYS A 523 28.53 0.24 7.45
CA LYS A 523 29.51 0.82 8.38
C LYS A 523 30.60 1.62 7.66
N ILE A 524 31.09 1.15 6.51
CA ILE A 524 32.06 1.90 5.71
C ILE A 524 31.48 3.26 5.31
N LEU A 525 30.28 3.29 4.72
CA LEU A 525 29.63 4.56 4.32
C LEU A 525 29.37 5.48 5.51
N GLN A 526 28.92 4.93 6.63
CA GLN A 526 28.64 5.74 7.83
C GLN A 526 29.91 6.37 8.39
N ARG A 527 30.99 5.58 8.47
CA ARG A 527 32.26 6.01 9.07
C ARG A 527 33.00 6.98 8.15
N SER A 528 33.01 6.73 6.84
CA SER A 528 33.62 7.66 5.88
C SER A 528 32.90 9.01 5.89
N SER A 529 31.57 9.03 5.96
CA SER A 529 30.82 10.28 6.07
C SER A 529 31.08 11.02 7.38
N ASN A 530 31.10 10.30 8.51
CA ASN A 530 31.40 10.92 9.81
C ASN A 530 32.82 11.52 9.84
N SER A 531 33.82 10.80 9.33
CA SER A 531 35.21 11.29 9.27
C SER A 531 35.40 12.43 8.29
N ALA A 532 34.59 12.51 7.23
CA ALA A 532 34.68 13.61 6.29
C ALA A 532 34.17 14.95 6.85
N VAL A 533 33.23 14.86 7.80
CA VAL A 533 32.48 16.00 8.31
C VAL A 533 32.90 16.42 9.71
N SER A 534 33.40 15.48 10.52
CA SER A 534 33.94 15.73 11.84
C SER A 534 35.36 15.18 11.87
N GLU A 535 36.37 16.03 12.13
CA GLU A 535 37.79 15.64 12.26
C GLU A 535 38.08 14.71 13.47
N ARG A 536 37.04 14.09 14.04
CA ARG A 536 37.19 13.13 15.13
C ARG A 536 37.83 11.86 14.62
N VAL A 537 38.88 11.43 15.32
CA VAL A 537 39.51 10.12 15.15
C VAL A 537 38.44 9.03 15.23
N LEU A 538 38.46 8.08 14.29
CA LEU A 538 37.58 6.91 14.31
C LEU A 538 37.70 6.22 15.68
N ASN A 539 36.63 6.27 16.49
CA ASN A 539 36.61 5.63 17.81
C ASN A 539 37.12 4.18 17.73
N SER A 540 38.00 3.81 18.67
CA SER A 540 38.65 2.49 18.83
C SER A 540 37.71 1.30 19.11
N LYS A 541 36.39 1.46 18.91
CA LYS A 541 35.38 0.43 19.24
C LYS A 541 35.49 -0.83 18.37
N GLU A 542 36.01 -0.72 17.15
CA GLU A 542 36.13 -1.84 16.20
C GLU A 542 37.53 -1.85 15.54
N PRO A 543 38.59 -2.21 16.27
CA PRO A 543 39.97 -2.14 15.77
C PRO A 543 40.20 -3.00 14.52
N TRP A 544 39.50 -4.13 14.43
CA TRP A 544 39.55 -5.05 13.29
C TRP A 544 39.05 -4.45 11.97
N LEU A 545 38.27 -3.36 12.01
CA LEU A 545 37.79 -2.66 10.82
C LEU A 545 38.71 -1.49 10.42
N ALA A 546 39.66 -1.12 11.27
CA ALA A 546 40.46 0.11 11.11
C ALA A 546 41.27 0.13 9.80
N SER A 547 41.90 -0.99 9.42
CA SER A 547 42.69 -1.10 8.19
C SER A 547 41.85 -0.90 6.93
N VAL A 548 40.59 -1.36 6.95
CA VAL A 548 39.62 -1.14 5.88
C VAL A 548 39.19 0.32 5.85
N LEU A 549 38.81 0.89 7.00
CA LEU A 549 38.33 2.28 7.07
C LEU A 549 39.38 3.31 6.66
N GLN A 550 40.66 3.06 6.96
CA GLN A 550 41.76 3.94 6.53
C GLN A 550 41.80 4.17 5.02
N ARG A 551 41.29 3.21 4.21
CA ARG A 551 41.18 3.36 2.75
C ARG A 551 40.11 4.37 2.32
N PHE A 552 39.09 4.58 3.14
CA PHE A 552 37.95 5.46 2.86
C PHE A 552 38.04 6.81 3.57
N THR A 553 39.13 7.07 4.29
CA THR A 553 39.37 8.32 5.02
C THR A 553 40.50 9.16 4.42
N ASP A 554 40.94 8.83 3.20
CA ASP A 554 41.88 9.69 2.48
C ASP A 554 41.22 11.01 2.04
N GLU A 555 42.06 11.95 1.60
CA GLU A 555 41.61 13.28 1.18
C GLU A 555 40.68 13.22 -0.04
N GLN A 556 40.84 12.25 -0.93
CA GLN A 556 40.02 12.09 -2.12
C GLN A 556 38.58 11.70 -1.74
N HIS A 557 38.42 10.68 -0.90
CA HIS A 557 37.13 10.26 -0.36
C HIS A 557 36.48 11.38 0.44
N ARG A 558 37.27 12.08 1.26
CA ARG A 558 36.78 13.23 2.02
C ARG A 558 36.19 14.30 1.10
N GLN A 559 36.93 14.73 0.08
CA GLN A 559 36.43 15.75 -0.86
C GLN A 559 35.21 15.28 -1.65
N ALA A 560 35.18 14.03 -2.09
CA ALA A 560 34.03 13.47 -2.79
C ALA A 560 32.76 13.49 -1.91
N MET A 561 32.88 13.09 -0.65
CA MET A 561 31.78 13.14 0.33
C MET A 561 31.32 14.58 0.58
N LEU A 562 32.25 15.52 0.77
CA LEU A 562 31.92 16.93 0.98
C LEU A 562 31.21 17.53 -0.23
N LYS A 563 31.72 17.26 -1.44
CA LYS A 563 31.08 17.69 -2.69
C LYS A 563 29.67 17.12 -2.84
N PHE A 564 29.47 15.86 -2.46
CA PHE A 564 28.17 15.23 -2.43
C PHE A 564 27.20 15.95 -1.48
N LEU A 565 27.60 16.15 -0.21
CA LEU A 565 26.76 16.80 0.81
C LEU A 565 26.43 18.25 0.44
N ASP A 566 27.40 18.99 -0.10
CA ASP A 566 27.19 20.35 -0.58
C ASP A 566 26.30 20.35 -1.84
N GLY A 567 26.52 19.41 -2.76
CA GLY A 567 25.77 19.27 -4.00
C GLY A 567 24.28 19.00 -3.82
N ILE A 568 23.85 18.39 -2.72
CA ILE A 568 22.42 18.14 -2.42
C ILE A 568 21.76 19.17 -1.51
N SER A 569 22.50 20.17 -0.99
CA SER A 569 21.99 21.07 0.05
C SER A 569 22.31 22.56 -0.14
N LEU A 570 23.13 22.93 -1.12
CA LEU A 570 23.37 24.33 -1.48
C LEU A 570 22.37 24.84 -2.53
N LYS A 571 21.95 26.10 -2.37
CA LYS A 571 21.00 26.79 -3.26
C LYS A 571 21.60 27.11 -4.65
N ASP A 572 22.93 27.32 -4.72
CA ASP A 572 23.64 27.84 -5.90
C ASP A 572 24.25 26.79 -6.83
N TYR A 573 23.99 25.49 -6.60
CA TYR A 573 24.28 24.49 -7.63
C TYR A 573 23.29 24.71 -8.77
N ASN A 574 23.61 25.68 -9.65
CA ASN A 574 23.00 25.85 -10.94
C ASN A 574 22.83 24.47 -11.55
N LEU A 575 21.56 24.07 -11.76
CA LEU A 575 21.18 22.96 -12.61
C LEU A 575 21.72 23.30 -14.01
N LYS A 576 23.01 23.05 -14.25
CA LYS A 576 23.43 22.70 -15.59
C LYS A 576 22.59 21.48 -15.89
N ALA A 577 21.63 21.65 -16.79
CA ALA A 577 20.91 20.59 -17.43
C ALA A 577 21.92 19.57 -18.00
N THR A 578 22.44 18.69 -17.15
CA THR A 578 22.87 17.38 -17.59
C THR A 578 21.58 16.70 -18.01
N ASP A 579 21.52 16.20 -19.25
CA ASP A 579 20.38 15.46 -19.79
C ASP A 579 20.07 14.30 -18.83
N ASN A 580 19.24 14.56 -17.82
CA ASN A 580 18.90 13.62 -16.77
C ASN A 580 17.91 12.64 -17.39
N VAL A 581 18.44 11.65 -18.13
CA VAL A 581 17.61 10.67 -18.82
C VAL A 581 17.08 9.67 -17.80
N ILE A 582 15.80 9.80 -17.47
CA ILE A 582 15.09 8.81 -16.63
C ILE A 582 14.67 7.68 -17.55
N SER A 583 14.95 6.43 -17.19
CA SER A 583 14.64 5.29 -18.06
C SER A 583 14.07 4.11 -17.30
N GLY A 584 13.18 3.38 -17.96
CA GLY A 584 12.36 2.36 -17.33
C GLY A 584 11.79 1.38 -18.36
N ILE A 585 11.30 0.25 -17.87
CA ILE A 585 10.78 -0.81 -18.73
C ILE A 585 9.26 -0.89 -18.56
N PHE A 586 8.54 -0.58 -19.63
CA PHE A 586 7.08 -0.50 -19.62
C PHE A 586 6.46 -1.50 -20.59
N ILE A 587 5.22 -1.87 -20.32
CA ILE A 587 4.39 -2.57 -21.31
C ILE A 587 3.56 -1.52 -22.05
N GLN A 588 3.90 -1.29 -23.31
CA GLN A 588 3.12 -0.43 -24.19
C GLN A 588 1.83 -1.15 -24.60
N ARG A 589 0.69 -0.53 -24.31
CA ARG A 589 -0.65 -0.97 -24.71
C ARG A 589 -1.15 -0.12 -25.87
N ARG A 590 -1.91 -0.72 -26.79
CA ARG A 590 -2.63 0.02 -27.84
C ARG A 590 -4.10 0.19 -27.45
N PRO A 591 -4.73 1.35 -27.73
CA PRO A 591 -6.16 1.51 -27.54
C PRO A 591 -6.92 0.52 -28.45
N LYS A 592 -7.98 -0.11 -27.91
CA LYS A 592 -8.81 -1.07 -28.66
C LYS A 592 -9.55 -0.34 -29.79
N ARG A 593 -9.11 -0.47 -31.05
CA ARG A 593 -9.95 -0.13 -32.21
C ARG A 593 -10.97 -1.25 -32.43
N LYS A 594 -12.22 -0.88 -32.75
CA LYS A 594 -13.39 -1.78 -32.92
C LYS A 594 -13.33 -2.75 -34.12
N ILE A 595 -12.16 -3.07 -34.68
CA ILE A 595 -12.08 -3.92 -35.89
C ILE A 595 -11.00 -4.99 -35.73
N PHE A 596 -11.49 -6.22 -35.56
CA PHE A 596 -10.94 -7.55 -35.86
C PHE A 596 -9.49 -7.95 -35.46
N THR A 597 -9.46 -9.12 -34.80
CA THR A 597 -8.39 -10.14 -34.60
C THR A 597 -7.47 -10.09 -33.38
N ASN A 598 -7.46 -11.24 -32.69
CA ASN A 598 -6.66 -11.63 -31.54
C ASN A 598 -5.16 -11.74 -31.88
N LEU A 599 -4.42 -10.63 -31.83
CA LEU A 599 -2.96 -10.68 -31.76
C LEU A 599 -2.43 -9.74 -30.67
N VAL A 600 -1.91 -10.38 -29.61
CA VAL A 600 -1.13 -9.87 -28.46
C VAL A 600 -0.90 -8.34 -28.48
N HIS A 601 -1.78 -7.60 -27.78
CA HIS A 601 -1.82 -6.14 -27.76
C HIS A 601 -0.87 -5.47 -26.73
N GLN A 602 0.21 -6.15 -26.36
CA GLN A 602 1.13 -5.71 -25.31
C GLN A 602 2.57 -5.90 -25.78
N LYS A 603 3.36 -4.83 -25.78
CA LYS A 603 4.76 -4.89 -26.19
C LYS A 603 5.65 -4.26 -25.12
N ARG A 604 6.60 -5.03 -24.60
CA ARG A 604 7.62 -4.53 -23.67
C ARG A 604 8.51 -3.51 -24.39
N ARG A 605 8.78 -2.38 -23.73
CA ARG A 605 9.55 -1.26 -24.26
C ARG A 605 10.52 -0.75 -23.21
N TYR A 606 11.71 -0.40 -23.66
CA TYR A 606 12.57 0.50 -22.92
C TYR A 606 12.13 1.92 -23.25
N VAL A 607 11.73 2.67 -22.23
CA VAL A 607 11.24 4.05 -22.35
C VAL A 607 12.25 4.94 -21.63
N ALA A 608 12.55 6.08 -22.22
CA ALA A 608 13.46 7.05 -21.68
C ALA A 608 12.88 8.46 -21.83
N LEU A 609 13.00 9.24 -20.78
CA LEU A 609 12.52 10.60 -20.65
C LEU A 609 13.73 11.51 -20.47
N THR A 610 13.94 12.43 -21.41
CA THR A 610 14.95 13.48 -21.35
C THR A 610 14.31 14.80 -20.91
N GLU A 611 15.03 15.91 -20.91
CA GLU A 611 14.43 17.23 -20.68
C GLU A 611 13.54 17.71 -21.84
N LYS A 612 13.71 17.15 -23.04
CA LYS A 612 13.06 17.64 -24.26
C LYS A 612 12.03 16.67 -24.82
N GLU A 613 12.26 15.38 -24.65
CA GLU A 613 11.48 14.34 -25.31
C GLU A 613 11.33 13.09 -24.45
N LEU A 614 10.23 12.40 -24.67
CA LEU A 614 9.98 11.03 -24.24
C LEU A 614 10.12 10.12 -25.45
N TRP A 615 11.00 9.12 -25.40
CA TRP A 615 11.17 8.16 -26.49
C TRP A 615 11.17 6.71 -25.99
N TRP A 616 10.88 5.77 -26.90
CA TRP A 616 10.86 4.35 -26.57
C TRP A 616 11.42 3.46 -27.67
N LYS A 617 12.02 2.33 -27.28
CA LYS A 617 12.61 1.31 -28.17
C LYS A 617 12.34 -0.11 -27.68
N LYS A 618 12.73 -1.13 -28.45
CA LYS A 618 12.45 -2.55 -28.10
C LYS A 618 13.30 -2.99 -26.90
N THR A 619 14.57 -2.62 -26.88
CA THR A 619 15.57 -2.95 -25.85
C THR A 619 16.54 -1.78 -25.66
N ALA A 620 17.26 -1.74 -24.53
CA ALA A 620 18.22 -0.68 -24.20
C ALA A 620 19.36 -0.51 -25.23
N ASP A 621 19.69 -1.54 -26.01
CA ASP A 621 20.81 -1.51 -26.97
C ASP A 621 20.39 -1.19 -28.41
N ASP A 622 19.09 -1.09 -28.69
CA ASP A 622 18.61 -0.80 -30.04
C ASP A 622 18.98 0.63 -30.48
N LYS A 623 19.51 0.76 -31.70
CA LYS A 623 19.85 2.06 -32.33
C LYS A 623 18.62 2.84 -32.83
N LYS A 624 17.52 2.16 -33.16
CA LYS A 624 16.32 2.79 -33.77
C LYS A 624 15.20 2.99 -32.75
N LYS A 625 14.80 4.25 -32.53
CA LYS A 625 13.60 4.61 -31.75
C LYS A 625 12.35 4.03 -32.43
N LYS A 626 11.41 3.53 -31.62
CA LYS A 626 10.09 3.04 -32.07
C LYS A 626 9.02 4.13 -32.01
N GLY A 627 9.27 5.18 -31.25
CA GLY A 627 8.51 6.41 -31.25
C GLY A 627 9.12 7.39 -30.25
N GLU A 628 8.77 8.65 -30.43
CA GLU A 628 9.15 9.77 -29.59
C GLU A 628 7.98 10.75 -29.52
N ILE A 629 7.92 11.49 -28.42
CA ILE A 629 6.97 12.56 -28.15
C ILE A 629 7.79 13.69 -27.56
N GLU A 630 7.77 14.86 -28.18
CA GLU A 630 8.38 16.04 -27.58
C GLU A 630 7.50 16.51 -26.41
N LEU A 631 8.12 16.94 -25.30
CA LEU A 631 7.38 17.20 -24.07
C LEU A 631 6.37 18.35 -24.21
N HIS A 632 6.64 19.33 -25.08
CA HIS A 632 5.71 20.44 -25.33
C HIS A 632 4.45 20.01 -26.10
N GLU A 633 4.50 18.88 -26.82
CA GLU A 633 3.33 18.34 -27.52
C GLU A 633 2.38 17.58 -26.57
N ILE A 634 2.84 17.28 -25.36
CA ILE A 634 2.04 16.54 -24.38
C ILE A 634 0.95 17.46 -23.85
N THR A 635 -0.29 17.15 -24.24
CA THR A 635 -1.48 17.87 -23.79
C THR A 635 -2.05 17.28 -22.50
N ARG A 636 -1.83 15.99 -22.25
CA ARG A 636 -2.45 15.30 -21.10
C ARG A 636 -1.61 14.11 -20.64
N ILE A 637 -1.41 14.01 -19.33
CA ILE A 637 -0.78 12.87 -18.66
C ILE A 637 -1.74 12.42 -17.56
N GLU A 638 -2.20 11.16 -17.56
CA GLU A 638 -3.15 10.69 -16.54
C GLU A 638 -3.05 9.17 -16.30
N PRO A 639 -3.33 8.68 -15.08
CA PRO A 639 -3.49 7.26 -14.83
C PRO A 639 -4.78 6.73 -15.47
N VAL A 640 -4.72 5.54 -16.09
CA VAL A 640 -5.89 4.89 -16.71
C VAL A 640 -6.74 4.21 -15.62
N ARG A 641 -8.07 4.44 -15.67
CA ARG A 641 -9.06 3.86 -14.76
C ARG A 641 -9.23 2.35 -15.04
N ASN A 642 -9.49 1.56 -14.00
CA ASN A 642 -9.78 0.11 -14.06
C ASN A 642 -8.65 -0.78 -14.60
N VAL A 643 -7.41 -0.29 -14.69
CA VAL A 643 -6.24 -1.09 -15.08
C VAL A 643 -5.08 -0.77 -14.14
N LYS A 644 -4.52 -1.80 -13.49
CA LYS A 644 -3.43 -1.65 -12.52
C LYS A 644 -2.17 -1.09 -13.20
N ASN A 645 -1.61 -0.05 -12.59
CA ASN A 645 -0.32 0.56 -12.92
C ASN A 645 -0.19 1.06 -14.38
N VAL A 646 -1.30 1.44 -15.03
CA VAL A 646 -1.28 1.99 -16.39
C VAL A 646 -1.50 3.49 -16.36
N PHE A 647 -0.70 4.22 -17.12
CA PHE A 647 -0.85 5.65 -17.37
C PHE A 647 -0.86 5.95 -18.88
N ARG A 648 -1.50 7.06 -19.20
CA ARG A 648 -1.74 7.58 -20.54
C ARG A 648 -0.98 8.88 -20.70
N ILE A 649 -0.35 9.02 -21.85
CA ILE A 649 0.28 10.25 -22.33
C ILE A 649 -0.39 10.55 -23.67
N ALA A 650 -1.09 11.68 -23.76
CA ALA A 650 -1.75 12.11 -24.98
C ALA A 650 -1.14 13.42 -25.47
N THR A 651 -0.92 13.46 -26.79
CA THR A 651 -0.65 14.68 -27.57
C THR A 651 -1.88 15.00 -28.42
N SER A 652 -1.84 16.10 -29.17
CA SER A 652 -2.87 16.44 -30.16
C SER A 652 -3.10 15.34 -31.20
N ASN A 653 -2.06 14.55 -31.50
CA ASN A 653 -2.05 13.60 -32.61
C ASN A 653 -1.87 12.12 -32.19
N CYS A 654 -1.49 11.84 -30.94
CA CYS A 654 -1.08 10.51 -30.48
C CYS A 654 -1.54 10.22 -29.06
N GLU A 655 -1.87 8.95 -28.78
CA GLU A 655 -2.14 8.46 -27.43
C GLU A 655 -1.23 7.26 -27.13
N LEU A 656 -0.42 7.38 -26.09
CA LEU A 656 0.50 6.36 -25.61
C LEU A 656 0.04 5.84 -24.25
N LEU A 657 -0.14 4.51 -24.15
CA LEU A 657 -0.49 3.84 -22.90
C LEU A 657 0.71 2.99 -22.43
N LEU A 658 1.22 3.28 -21.23
CA LEU A 658 2.34 2.57 -20.61
C LEU A 658 1.90 1.93 -19.29
N GLN A 659 2.27 0.66 -19.08
CA GLN A 659 2.06 -0.03 -17.82
C GLN A 659 3.39 -0.19 -17.08
N ALA A 660 3.45 0.33 -15.86
CA ALA A 660 4.55 0.18 -14.91
C ALA A 660 4.46 -1.16 -14.14
N LYS A 661 5.54 -1.56 -13.48
CA LYS A 661 5.59 -2.80 -12.68
C LYS A 661 4.74 -2.72 -11.42
N ASP A 662 4.76 -1.56 -10.75
CA ASP A 662 4.07 -1.27 -9.49
C ASP A 662 3.54 0.17 -9.49
N SER A 663 2.78 0.53 -8.45
CA SER A 663 2.21 1.87 -8.30
C SER A 663 3.28 2.94 -8.02
N SER A 664 4.39 2.57 -7.37
CA SER A 664 5.47 3.50 -7.05
C SER A 664 6.21 3.97 -8.31
N GLU A 665 6.57 3.05 -9.21
CA GLU A 665 7.19 3.35 -10.50
C GLU A 665 6.24 4.14 -11.43
N MET A 666 4.94 3.82 -11.42
CA MET A 666 3.95 4.61 -12.16
C MET A 666 3.91 6.05 -11.66
N ASN A 667 3.81 6.25 -10.33
CA ASN A 667 3.70 7.57 -9.73
C ASN A 667 4.95 8.41 -9.96
N GLU A 668 6.13 7.82 -9.88
CA GLU A 668 7.38 8.49 -10.23
C GLU A 668 7.39 9.00 -11.67
N TRP A 669 7.01 8.14 -12.62
CA TRP A 669 7.05 8.51 -14.04
C TRP A 669 6.05 9.59 -14.39
N LEU A 670 4.87 9.56 -13.76
CA LEU A 670 3.90 10.64 -13.84
C LEU A 670 4.50 11.97 -13.34
N VAL A 671 5.10 11.95 -12.14
CA VAL A 671 5.77 13.13 -11.54
C VAL A 671 6.84 13.70 -12.49
N GLN A 672 7.70 12.84 -13.02
CA GLN A 672 8.82 13.29 -13.85
C GLN A 672 8.40 13.81 -15.22
N LEU A 673 7.36 13.22 -15.83
CA LEU A 673 6.78 13.73 -17.05
C LEU A 673 6.13 15.10 -16.81
N GLN A 674 5.36 15.24 -15.74
CA GLN A 674 4.65 16.48 -15.42
C GLN A 674 5.61 17.63 -15.07
N LEU A 675 6.60 17.39 -14.20
CA LEU A 675 7.65 18.37 -13.85
C LEU A 675 8.33 18.94 -15.10
N ARG A 676 8.74 18.07 -16.03
CA ARG A 676 9.49 18.49 -17.22
C ARG A 676 8.62 19.18 -18.25
N THR A 677 7.34 18.82 -18.33
CA THR A 677 6.37 19.57 -19.16
C THR A 677 6.06 20.96 -18.59
N GLN A 678 6.17 21.16 -17.27
CA GLN A 678 5.83 22.41 -16.58
C GLN A 678 6.99 23.41 -16.56
N VAL A 679 8.22 22.96 -16.23
CA VAL A 679 9.44 23.79 -16.27
C VAL A 679 9.68 24.42 -17.65
N LYS A 680 9.25 23.75 -18.73
CA LYS A 680 9.36 24.29 -20.08
C LYS A 680 8.31 25.38 -20.36
N LYS A 681 7.05 25.18 -19.97
CA LYS A 681 6.01 26.22 -20.09
C LYS A 681 6.42 27.50 -19.36
N GLU A 682 6.98 27.38 -18.16
CA GLU A 682 7.47 28.52 -17.37
C GLU A 682 8.70 29.22 -17.98
N ARG A 683 9.58 28.48 -18.68
CA ARG A 683 10.70 29.07 -19.45
C ARG A 683 10.22 29.80 -20.70
N ASP A 684 9.24 29.23 -21.41
CA ASP A 684 8.65 29.84 -22.59
C ASP A 684 7.90 31.14 -22.19
N GLU A 685 7.16 31.14 -21.07
CA GLU A 685 6.49 32.32 -20.50
C GLU A 685 7.47 33.38 -19.92
N ARG A 686 8.63 32.97 -19.38
CA ARG A 686 9.70 33.91 -18.99
C ARG A 686 10.35 34.59 -20.18
N SER A 687 10.51 33.89 -21.30
CA SER A 687 11.09 34.44 -22.53
C SER A 687 10.21 35.56 -23.10
N ASP A 688 8.89 35.49 -22.88
CA ASP A 688 7.93 36.52 -23.30
C ASP A 688 7.86 37.71 -22.31
N ASN A 689 8.12 37.49 -21.02
CA ASN A 689 8.07 38.54 -19.98
C ASN A 689 9.40 39.29 -19.74
N GLU A 690 10.54 38.77 -20.20
CA GLU A 690 11.85 39.44 -20.10
C GLU A 690 11.97 40.72 -20.97
N GLN A 691 10.94 41.07 -21.75
CA GLN A 691 10.89 42.36 -22.46
C GLN A 691 10.37 43.53 -21.61
N ASN A 692 9.93 43.32 -20.36
CA ASN A 692 9.42 44.41 -19.50
C ASN A 692 10.01 44.42 -18.07
N SER A 693 11.08 45.21 -17.91
CA SER A 693 11.57 45.91 -16.69
C SER A 693 12.15 45.15 -15.48
N ASP A 694 13.31 45.68 -15.08
CA ASP A 694 14.18 45.41 -13.94
C ASP A 694 13.51 45.47 -12.55
N SER A 695 13.39 44.32 -11.88
CA SER A 695 13.36 44.22 -10.41
C SER A 695 13.52 42.75 -9.95
N ALA A 696 14.60 42.09 -10.37
CA ALA A 696 14.82 40.66 -10.18
C ALA A 696 15.73 40.32 -8.97
N SER A 697 15.26 40.52 -7.74
CA SER A 697 15.95 39.96 -6.54
C SER A 697 15.05 39.50 -5.39
N SER A 698 13.72 39.49 -5.53
CA SER A 698 12.80 39.13 -4.43
C SER A 698 11.71 38.11 -4.80
N CYS A 699 11.70 37.60 -6.03
CA CYS A 699 10.52 36.95 -6.62
C CYS A 699 10.63 35.42 -6.81
N LEU A 700 11.75 34.79 -6.45
CA LEU A 700 11.94 33.33 -6.62
C LEU A 700 11.21 32.46 -5.58
N LEU A 701 10.62 33.06 -4.54
CA LEU A 701 9.96 32.32 -3.45
C LEU A 701 8.43 32.20 -3.59
N ASN A 702 7.79 32.91 -4.52
CA ASN A 702 6.33 33.08 -4.53
C ASN A 702 5.61 32.53 -5.79
N SER A 703 6.20 31.64 -6.59
CA SER A 703 5.54 31.13 -7.82
C SER A 703 5.23 29.63 -7.84
N LEU A 704 5.18 28.97 -6.68
CA LEU A 704 4.89 27.52 -6.61
C LEU A 704 3.45 27.21 -6.19
N ASP A 705 2.47 27.94 -6.73
CA ASP A 705 1.05 27.59 -6.62
C ASP A 705 0.68 26.53 -7.68
N ASP A 706 1.24 25.31 -7.59
CA ASP A 706 0.63 24.13 -8.23
C ASP A 706 1.15 22.80 -7.62
N PHE A 707 0.84 22.54 -6.35
CA PHE A 707 1.23 21.30 -5.65
C PHE A 707 0.31 20.09 -5.92
N SER A 708 -0.38 20.05 -7.07
CA SER A 708 -1.18 18.88 -7.53
C SER A 708 -0.32 17.67 -7.99
N LEU A 709 0.99 17.73 -7.75
CA LEU A 709 2.03 16.85 -8.32
C LEU A 709 2.13 15.47 -7.65
N TYR A 710 1.58 15.30 -6.44
CA TYR A 710 1.67 14.06 -5.68
C TYR A 710 0.28 13.43 -5.56
N ASP A 711 0.17 12.10 -5.74
CA ASP A 711 -1.07 11.34 -5.47
C ASP A 711 -1.28 11.23 -3.94
N ILE A 712 -1.34 12.39 -3.28
CA ILE A 712 -1.61 12.54 -1.86
C ILE A 712 -3.12 12.63 -1.71
N ASP A 713 -3.66 11.66 -1.01
CA ASP A 713 -5.06 11.64 -0.65
C ASP A 713 -5.31 12.54 0.57
N THR A 714 -5.36 13.85 0.35
CA THR A 714 -5.47 14.85 1.43
C THR A 714 -6.66 14.60 2.35
N GLU A 715 -7.78 14.09 1.83
CA GLU A 715 -8.95 13.74 2.66
C GLU A 715 -8.64 12.61 3.64
N ARG A 716 -7.91 11.58 3.20
CA ARG A 716 -7.47 10.48 4.06
C ARG A 716 -6.48 10.95 5.11
N GLU A 717 -5.53 11.80 4.72
CA GLU A 717 -4.55 12.36 5.65
C GLU A 717 -5.24 13.25 6.70
N LEU A 718 -6.22 14.06 6.29
CA LEU A 718 -7.03 14.88 7.20
C LEU A 718 -7.89 14.02 8.13
N GLU A 719 -8.50 12.94 7.65
CA GLU A 719 -9.24 11.99 8.50
C GLU A 719 -8.31 11.34 9.54
N THR A 720 -7.09 10.97 9.15
CA THR A 720 -6.10 10.39 10.08
C THR A 720 -5.75 11.37 11.21
N LEU A 721 -5.54 12.65 10.91
CA LEU A 721 -5.34 13.66 11.94
C LEU A 721 -6.60 13.94 12.75
N HIS A 722 -7.77 13.97 12.11
CA HIS A 722 -9.04 14.15 12.80
C HIS A 722 -9.28 13.07 13.86
N LEU A 723 -9.07 11.80 13.51
CA LEU A 723 -9.17 10.68 14.45
C LEU A 723 -8.15 10.81 15.58
N THR A 724 -6.90 11.19 15.27
CA THR A 724 -5.86 11.41 16.29
C THR A 724 -6.28 12.49 17.30
N LEU A 725 -6.84 13.60 16.82
CA LEU A 725 -7.36 14.69 17.66
C LEU A 725 -8.60 14.25 18.46
N TYR A 726 -9.47 13.46 17.85
CA TYR A 726 -10.69 12.95 18.49
C TYR A 726 -10.36 11.97 19.63
N GLU A 727 -9.45 11.03 19.41
CA GLU A 727 -8.97 10.09 20.43
C GLU A 727 -8.33 10.80 21.63
N ASN A 728 -7.74 11.98 21.41
CA ASN A 728 -7.09 12.79 22.43
C ASN A 728 -7.92 14.01 22.88
N ALA A 729 -9.21 14.08 22.52
CA ALA A 729 -10.03 15.25 22.79
C ALA A 729 -10.18 15.54 24.29
N GLU A 730 -10.27 14.51 25.13
CA GLU A 730 -10.34 14.68 26.59
C GLU A 730 -9.03 15.23 27.17
N THR A 731 -7.88 14.81 26.65
CA THR A 731 -6.58 15.37 27.04
C THR A 731 -6.50 16.86 26.68
N LEU A 732 -6.92 17.23 25.47
CA LEU A 732 -6.93 18.63 25.04
C LEU A 732 -7.89 19.49 25.88
N LYS A 733 -9.05 18.94 26.27
CA LYS A 733 -9.98 19.62 27.20
C LYS A 733 -9.36 19.82 28.58
N VAL A 734 -8.66 18.82 29.11
CA VAL A 734 -7.93 18.93 30.38
C VAL A 734 -6.90 20.04 30.30
N TRP A 735 -6.07 20.08 29.25
CA TRP A 735 -5.06 21.12 29.08
C TRP A 735 -5.66 22.52 28.97
N LYS A 736 -6.79 22.65 28.25
CA LYS A 736 -7.55 23.89 28.22
C LYS A 736 -8.01 24.31 29.62
N ASN A 737 -8.57 23.39 30.40
CA ASN A 737 -9.02 23.67 31.78
C ASN A 737 -7.86 24.12 32.68
N VAL A 738 -6.68 23.51 32.56
CA VAL A 738 -5.46 23.95 33.28
C VAL A 738 -5.11 25.40 32.94
N LEU A 739 -5.12 25.75 31.64
CA LEU A 739 -4.83 27.12 31.19
C LEU A 739 -5.89 28.13 31.62
N GLU A 740 -7.15 27.71 31.77
CA GLU A 740 -8.25 28.55 32.28
C GLU A 740 -8.30 28.61 33.83
N GLY A 741 -7.37 27.96 34.53
CA GLY A 741 -7.31 27.94 36.00
C GLY A 741 -8.39 27.09 36.66
N ILE A 742 -9.00 26.16 35.92
CA ILE A 742 -10.03 25.24 36.41
C ILE A 742 -9.35 24.03 37.08
N GLU A 743 -9.82 23.63 38.26
CA GLU A 743 -9.30 22.44 38.96
C GLU A 743 -9.48 21.17 38.12
N VAL A 744 -8.37 20.42 37.94
CA VAL A 744 -8.35 19.16 37.19
C VAL A 744 -8.18 17.98 38.16
N PRO A 745 -8.93 16.88 37.98
CA PRO A 745 -8.76 15.68 38.79
C PRO A 745 -7.34 15.09 38.75
N ALA A 746 -6.90 14.51 39.88
CA ALA A 746 -5.60 13.85 39.97
C ALA A 746 -5.47 12.67 39.00
N GLY A 747 -4.29 12.53 38.36
CA GLY A 747 -3.99 11.44 37.42
C GLY A 747 -4.27 11.73 35.94
N GLN A 748 -4.72 12.95 35.61
CA GLN A 748 -4.86 13.40 34.22
C GLN A 748 -3.51 13.81 33.60
N PRO A 749 -3.34 13.70 32.27
CA PRO A 749 -2.09 14.09 31.61
C PRO A 749 -1.82 15.59 31.80
N HIS A 750 -0.65 15.91 32.33
CA HIS A 750 -0.19 17.29 32.55
C HIS A 750 0.14 17.97 31.22
N LEU A 751 -0.13 19.28 31.11
CA LEU A 751 0.33 20.08 29.97
C LEU A 751 1.86 20.23 30.08
N PRO A 752 2.66 19.89 29.06
CA PRO A 752 4.12 19.88 29.23
C PRO A 752 4.68 21.24 29.68
N ASP A 753 5.62 21.21 30.63
CA ASP A 753 6.18 22.42 31.24
C ASP A 753 6.80 23.37 30.19
N GLY A 754 7.48 22.82 29.18
CA GLY A 754 8.03 23.63 28.09
C GLY A 754 6.99 24.34 27.22
N VAL A 755 5.75 23.83 27.16
CA VAL A 755 4.64 24.53 26.49
C VAL A 755 4.10 25.63 27.41
N LEU A 756 3.96 25.34 28.70
CA LEU A 756 3.55 26.33 29.70
C LEU A 756 4.53 27.51 29.76
N GLU A 757 5.83 27.24 29.83
CA GLU A 757 6.89 28.25 29.85
C GLU A 757 6.81 29.17 28.62
N GLN A 758 6.74 28.61 27.41
CA GLN A 758 6.64 29.39 26.18
C GLN A 758 5.34 30.20 26.09
N VAL A 759 4.23 29.70 26.63
CA VAL A 759 2.97 30.46 26.71
C VAL A 759 3.09 31.60 27.70
N HIS A 760 3.67 31.37 28.88
CA HIS A 760 3.83 32.38 29.90
C HIS A 760 4.81 33.48 29.49
N GLU A 761 5.86 33.18 28.73
CA GLU A 761 6.81 34.16 28.17
C GLU A 761 6.17 35.17 27.21
N VAL A 762 4.99 34.87 26.64
CA VAL A 762 4.29 35.75 25.69
C VAL A 762 3.17 36.57 26.35
N VAL A 763 2.67 36.12 27.50
CA VAL A 763 1.59 36.79 28.26
C VAL A 763 2.15 37.92 29.16
N TYR A 764 3.45 37.89 29.44
CA TYR A 764 4.20 38.96 30.11
C TYR A 764 5.04 39.75 29.11
#